data_AF-A0A2D4UJM4-F1
#
_entry.id   AF-A0A2D4UJM4-F1
#
_cell.length_a   1.000
_cell.length_b   1.000
_cell.length_c   1.000
_cell.angle_alpha   90.00
_cell.angle_beta   90.00
_cell.angle_gamma   90.00
#
_symmetry.space_group_name_H-M   'P 1'
#
loop_
_entity.id
_entity.type
_entity.pdbx_description
1 polymer ?
#
loop_
_entity_poly.entity_id
_entity_poly.type
_entity_poly.pdbx_seq_one_letter_code
_entity_poly.pdbx_strand_id
1 'polypeptide(L)'
;MKVIKMDSIAIPCADLNSAKKIWNELVSDQRIKDSVSSKKLISSLPGLISDLKKEELSGIFKTRHIHGNINFEQFLCLVAALGDNPNFKALVAFNHLSSNNGKTVNEQDMIKIANLIIPDVNIVKQIFSKVDASGLGEATKDDFINFLPSEIGTNTQLFSVIHKMEDASVGNEKINTTPEMLESDPKILDITGTSPLQLQIGLFRLVQGAAYRCFRASYTANSETHLRAYNLPYSITSFVSFVDRITRLYIDSGVIENNVIREAEKLCEIVKTEYESLKNRILNWESIEKDSHMLLAENLLENELLETEDEHQLFLSIVEMILSIGIDGENHFSIDHSEMAMNEINRLRLKEELSELDKLSKSKSNLNSINENFIDSWQRVIVDEADTHVAGSIMPVKFWYEEFMPQLLKVCSAHTNDELQKLEQETEEDLNNWFQISSSNGDFTPYALDLNEQFSNNSLDIKKRLKQAWRLSEHYLNGVQKRREREEFGRNDGYLCEYVTFIDVYLDRNDIQLSEMRISFPYYIGPATWRFMHTMGEIACDKKSSQEDFIEDFKSFFRSLATVYPCPYCRYHLNRYVVQNKEIQRYPLEYLFLGFKNETMDLTISLEDKLDTITSPEKMRLFIWKLHNTVSSSIARSEEWFNTEKDPLYTNRYWPSLDTELERAHAFSKISIELARVYKVYNMLHPVSKLQTLRDEIKYAIETTNKELFDRCKERFKGTLEELEKEILASGFLQDTYHYNPSLIDVPPHFTPEDEAYSRSGHFYEN
;
A
#
# COMPACT_ATOMS: atom_id res chain seq x y z
N MET A 1 13.27 5.63 -70.38
CA MET A 1 12.39 5.23 -69.26
C MET A 1 11.63 6.46 -68.77
N LYS A 2 10.35 6.36 -68.41
CA LYS A 2 9.72 7.39 -67.56
C LYS A 2 10.23 7.18 -66.13
N VAL A 3 10.68 8.23 -65.46
CA VAL A 3 10.84 8.20 -64.01
C VAL A 3 9.44 8.21 -63.41
N ILE A 4 9.10 7.18 -62.65
CA ILE A 4 7.87 7.15 -61.85
C ILE A 4 8.14 8.06 -60.66
N LYS A 5 7.37 9.16 -60.52
CA LYS A 5 7.21 9.77 -59.20
C LYS A 5 6.51 8.74 -58.32
N MET A 6 7.17 8.32 -57.25
CA MET A 6 6.43 7.82 -56.10
C MET A 6 5.83 9.05 -55.43
N ASP A 7 4.51 9.10 -55.33
CA ASP A 7 3.85 10.11 -54.53
C ASP A 7 4.15 9.81 -53.05
N SER A 8 4.75 10.78 -52.36
CA SER A 8 5.10 10.65 -50.95
C SER A 8 3.83 10.67 -50.11
N ILE A 9 3.42 9.50 -49.61
CA ILE A 9 2.36 9.38 -48.63
C ILE A 9 2.81 10.15 -47.38
N ALA A 10 2.15 11.27 -47.09
CA ALA A 10 2.42 12.07 -45.90
C ALA A 10 2.19 11.24 -44.63
N ILE A 11 3.04 11.43 -43.64
CA ILE A 11 3.11 10.63 -42.42
C ILE A 11 2.50 11.46 -41.28
N PRO A 12 1.43 10.98 -40.61
CA PRO A 12 0.97 11.58 -39.36
C PRO A 12 2.09 11.49 -38.32
N CYS A 13 2.62 12.64 -37.89
CA CYS A 13 3.76 12.68 -36.96
C CYS A 13 3.31 12.56 -35.50
N ALA A 14 2.59 11.49 -35.18
CA ALA A 14 1.96 11.26 -33.87
C ALA A 14 2.83 10.45 -32.89
N ASP A 15 4.04 10.05 -33.28
CA ASP A 15 4.93 9.21 -32.48
C ASP A 15 6.44 9.41 -32.79
N LEU A 16 7.29 8.95 -31.89
CA LEU A 16 8.75 9.10 -31.96
C LEU A 16 9.42 8.38 -33.15
N ASN A 17 8.88 7.26 -33.63
CA ASN A 17 9.41 6.55 -34.80
C ASN A 17 9.02 7.26 -36.10
N SER A 18 7.79 7.76 -36.20
CA SER A 18 7.37 8.63 -37.30
C SER A 18 8.22 9.91 -37.36
N ALA A 19 8.43 10.58 -36.22
CA ALA A 19 9.32 11.74 -36.12
C ALA A 19 10.77 11.41 -36.55
N LYS A 20 11.34 10.30 -36.07
CA LYS A 20 12.69 9.83 -36.47
C LYS A 20 12.78 9.52 -37.96
N LYS A 21 11.74 8.95 -38.57
CA LYS A 21 11.70 8.67 -40.02
C LYS A 21 11.72 9.98 -40.82
N ILE A 22 10.84 10.93 -40.49
CA ILE A 22 10.77 12.26 -41.12
C ILE A 22 12.12 13.00 -40.98
N TRP A 23 12.74 12.95 -39.80
CA TRP A 23 14.07 13.52 -39.56
C TRP A 23 15.16 12.91 -40.45
N ASN A 24 15.23 11.59 -40.54
CA ASN A 24 16.21 10.89 -41.38
C ASN A 24 16.06 11.27 -42.87
N GLU A 25 14.83 11.42 -43.36
CA GLU A 25 14.55 11.90 -44.72
C GLU A 25 15.01 13.36 -44.91
N LEU A 26 14.72 14.26 -43.97
CA LEU A 26 15.18 15.66 -43.98
C LEU A 26 16.71 15.80 -43.92
N VAL A 27 17.39 14.90 -43.20
CA VAL A 27 18.85 14.89 -43.01
C VAL A 27 19.60 14.27 -44.18
N SER A 28 19.01 13.30 -44.90
CA SER A 28 19.69 12.47 -45.90
C SER A 28 20.48 13.23 -46.98
N ASP A 29 20.02 14.42 -47.40
CA ASP A 29 20.69 15.27 -48.40
C ASP A 29 21.84 16.16 -47.84
N GLN A 30 22.14 16.12 -46.54
CA GLN A 30 23.02 17.10 -45.89
C GLN A 30 24.42 16.58 -45.55
N ARG A 31 25.39 17.50 -45.49
CA ARG A 31 26.80 17.22 -45.12
C ARG A 31 27.04 17.05 -43.62
N ILE A 32 26.10 17.50 -42.79
CA ILE A 32 26.10 17.39 -41.33
C ILE A 32 24.81 16.64 -40.99
N LYS A 33 24.89 15.58 -40.18
CA LYS A 33 23.74 14.69 -39.94
C LYS A 33 22.88 15.11 -38.74
N ASP A 34 23.37 16.04 -37.95
CA ASP A 34 22.89 16.28 -36.59
C ASP A 34 22.04 17.56 -36.49
N SER A 35 21.83 18.26 -37.62
CA SER A 35 20.98 19.45 -37.67
C SER A 35 20.39 19.72 -39.07
N VAL A 36 19.25 20.42 -39.11
CA VAL A 36 18.56 20.83 -40.34
C VAL A 36 18.33 22.33 -40.35
N SER A 37 18.69 23.01 -41.43
CA SER A 37 18.44 24.46 -41.56
C SER A 37 16.95 24.78 -41.51
N SER A 38 16.59 25.83 -40.77
CA SER A 38 15.23 26.40 -40.68
C SER A 38 14.54 26.52 -42.04
N LYS A 39 15.27 27.01 -43.04
CA LYS A 39 14.81 27.18 -44.42
C LYS A 39 14.48 25.85 -45.12
N LYS A 40 15.21 24.76 -44.85
CA LYS A 40 14.86 23.43 -45.39
C LYS A 40 13.58 22.91 -44.75
N LEU A 41 13.44 23.00 -43.44
CA LEU A 41 12.22 22.59 -42.71
C LEU A 41 10.97 23.29 -43.26
N ILE A 42 10.98 24.63 -43.36
CA ILE A 42 9.87 25.41 -43.96
C ILE A 42 9.57 24.97 -45.41
N SER A 43 10.58 24.50 -46.16
CA SER A 43 10.39 24.07 -47.57
C SER A 43 9.95 22.62 -47.75
N SER A 44 10.18 21.74 -46.77
CA SER A 44 10.08 20.29 -46.93
C SER A 44 9.12 19.60 -45.95
N LEU A 45 9.01 20.10 -44.71
CA LEU A 45 8.15 19.46 -43.69
C LEU A 45 6.65 19.43 -44.08
N PRO A 46 6.07 20.47 -44.71
CA PRO A 46 4.70 20.43 -45.26
C PRO A 46 4.46 19.42 -46.39
N GLY A 47 5.51 18.73 -46.89
CA GLY A 47 5.40 17.63 -47.84
C GLY A 47 5.60 16.25 -47.22
N LEU A 48 5.88 16.19 -45.91
CA LEU A 48 6.18 14.97 -45.16
C LEU A 48 5.18 14.72 -44.02
N ILE A 49 4.63 15.78 -43.42
CA ILE A 49 3.56 15.74 -42.41
C ILE A 49 2.24 16.16 -43.07
N SER A 50 1.14 15.49 -42.73
CA SER A 50 -0.20 15.84 -43.19
C SER A 50 -0.71 17.15 -42.55
N ASP A 51 -1.57 17.88 -43.27
CA ASP A 51 -2.32 19.08 -42.84
C ASP A 51 -1.50 20.33 -42.43
N LEU A 52 -0.22 20.20 -42.10
CA LEU A 52 0.72 21.28 -41.78
C LEU A 52 0.96 22.20 -42.98
N LYS A 53 0.70 23.52 -42.83
CA LYS A 53 0.93 24.49 -43.90
C LYS A 53 2.31 25.13 -43.85
N LYS A 54 2.80 25.51 -45.03
CA LYS A 54 4.09 26.20 -45.18
C LYS A 54 4.06 27.61 -44.60
N GLU A 55 2.95 28.31 -44.77
CA GLU A 55 2.71 29.68 -44.30
C GLU A 55 2.66 29.74 -42.78
N GLU A 56 2.08 28.70 -42.17
CA GLU A 56 1.96 28.46 -40.73
C GLU A 56 3.32 28.14 -40.09
N LEU A 57 4.03 27.14 -40.62
CA LEU A 57 5.40 26.81 -40.18
C LEU A 57 6.39 27.98 -40.36
N SER A 58 6.26 28.72 -41.47
CA SER A 58 7.04 29.95 -41.70
C SER A 58 6.61 31.11 -40.80
N GLY A 59 5.40 31.09 -40.25
CA GLY A 59 4.94 32.02 -39.22
C GLY A 59 5.61 31.71 -37.88
N ILE A 60 5.50 30.47 -37.41
CA ILE A 60 6.10 29.99 -36.16
C ILE A 60 7.60 30.29 -36.10
N PHE A 61 8.35 29.97 -37.16
CA PHE A 61 9.81 30.18 -37.22
C PHE A 61 10.20 31.66 -37.33
N LYS A 62 9.26 32.53 -37.71
CA LYS A 62 9.47 33.98 -37.72
C LYS A 62 9.18 34.59 -36.34
N THR A 63 8.14 34.12 -35.66
CA THR A 63 7.77 34.58 -34.31
C THR A 63 8.80 34.14 -33.28
N ARG A 64 9.14 32.83 -33.22
CA ARG A 64 10.15 32.26 -32.31
C ARG A 64 11.62 32.52 -32.71
N HIS A 65 11.87 33.51 -33.56
CA HIS A 65 13.21 33.88 -34.05
C HIS A 65 14.12 32.73 -34.59
N ILE A 66 13.53 31.62 -35.05
CA ILE A 66 14.27 30.39 -35.41
C ILE A 66 14.95 30.52 -36.78
N HIS A 67 16.09 31.20 -36.80
CA HIS A 67 16.79 31.60 -38.02
C HIS A 67 18.00 30.70 -38.39
N GLY A 68 18.44 29.86 -37.46
CA GLY A 68 19.62 28.99 -37.60
C GLY A 68 19.33 27.59 -38.18
N ASN A 69 20.15 26.62 -37.75
CA ASN A 69 19.84 25.20 -37.85
C ASN A 69 19.15 24.73 -36.56
N ILE A 70 18.26 23.76 -36.70
CA ILE A 70 17.52 23.08 -35.62
C ILE A 70 18.14 21.69 -35.43
N ASN A 71 18.31 21.22 -34.19
CA ASN A 71 18.76 19.84 -33.91
C ASN A 71 17.57 18.85 -33.82
N PHE A 72 17.81 17.55 -33.56
CA PHE A 72 16.72 16.58 -33.49
C PHE A 72 15.75 16.82 -32.32
N GLU A 73 16.22 17.22 -31.15
CA GLU A 73 15.38 17.43 -29.96
C GLU A 73 14.48 18.67 -30.11
N GLN A 74 15.02 19.77 -30.64
CA GLN A 74 14.23 20.96 -30.98
C GLN A 74 13.20 20.66 -32.08
N PHE A 75 13.56 19.82 -33.07
CA PHE A 75 12.62 19.32 -34.07
C PHE A 75 11.54 18.44 -33.45
N LEU A 76 11.89 17.59 -32.47
CA LEU A 76 10.97 16.71 -31.78
C LEU A 76 9.95 17.51 -30.94
N CYS A 77 10.41 18.52 -30.19
CA CYS A 77 9.53 19.45 -29.46
C CYS A 77 8.61 20.22 -30.41
N LEU A 78 9.14 20.67 -31.55
CA LEU A 78 8.37 21.34 -32.60
C LEU A 78 7.26 20.46 -33.17
N VAL A 79 7.54 19.21 -33.55
CA VAL A 79 6.49 18.34 -34.12
C VAL A 79 5.50 17.82 -33.07
N ALA A 80 5.89 17.74 -31.80
CA ALA A 80 4.97 17.44 -30.70
C ALA A 80 4.00 18.60 -30.44
N ALA A 81 4.48 19.85 -30.37
CA ALA A 81 3.62 21.03 -30.23
C ALA A 81 2.77 21.36 -31.48
N LEU A 82 3.09 20.76 -32.64
CA LEU A 82 2.32 20.86 -33.89
C LEU A 82 1.21 19.80 -34.02
N GLY A 83 1.21 18.74 -33.19
CA GLY A 83 0.24 17.66 -33.26
C GLY A 83 -0.69 17.64 -32.05
N ASP A 84 -1.92 17.16 -32.22
CA ASP A 84 -2.93 17.16 -31.15
C ASP A 84 -2.77 16.02 -30.11
N ASN A 85 -1.92 15.01 -30.36
CA ASN A 85 -1.76 13.83 -29.48
C ASN A 85 -1.06 14.17 -28.14
N PRO A 86 -1.77 14.16 -26.98
CA PRO A 86 -1.18 14.54 -25.70
C PRO A 86 -0.17 13.52 -25.18
N ASN A 87 -0.34 12.22 -25.47
CA ASN A 87 0.62 11.17 -25.10
C ASN A 87 1.98 11.40 -25.78
N PHE A 88 1.99 11.98 -26.99
CA PHE A 88 3.22 12.36 -27.68
C PHE A 88 3.80 13.68 -27.12
N LYS A 89 2.96 14.68 -26.80
CA LYS A 89 3.39 15.90 -26.11
C LYS A 89 4.07 15.60 -24.76
N ALA A 90 3.41 14.84 -23.89
CA ALA A 90 3.92 14.45 -22.59
C ALA A 90 5.21 13.62 -22.68
N LEU A 91 5.29 12.66 -23.61
CA LEU A 91 6.53 11.91 -23.88
C LEU A 91 7.70 12.84 -24.24
N VAL A 92 7.48 13.82 -25.12
CA VAL A 92 8.56 14.70 -25.59
C VAL A 92 8.95 15.72 -24.51
N ALA A 93 7.98 16.27 -23.77
CA ALA A 93 8.24 17.12 -22.61
C ALA A 93 9.01 16.36 -21.51
N PHE A 94 8.61 15.12 -21.20
CA PHE A 94 9.31 14.24 -20.25
C PHE A 94 10.77 14.02 -20.64
N ASN A 95 11.04 13.66 -21.90
CA ASN A 95 12.41 13.48 -22.40
C ASN A 95 13.24 14.76 -22.24
N HIS A 96 12.65 15.92 -22.56
CA HIS A 96 13.31 17.22 -22.47
C HIS A 96 13.58 17.68 -21.03
N LEU A 97 12.70 17.32 -20.09
CA LEU A 97 12.79 17.69 -18.68
C LEU A 97 13.69 16.75 -17.88
N SER A 98 13.85 15.49 -18.31
CA SER A 98 14.51 14.44 -17.54
C SER A 98 15.98 14.73 -17.21
N SER A 99 16.32 14.75 -15.92
CA SER A 99 17.68 14.97 -15.42
C SER A 99 18.55 13.70 -15.45
N ASN A 100 17.92 12.50 -15.54
CA ASN A 100 18.57 11.22 -15.25
C ASN A 100 18.67 10.30 -16.50
N ASN A 101 19.33 10.77 -17.57
CA ASN A 101 19.50 10.06 -18.85
C ASN A 101 18.18 9.54 -19.49
N GLY A 102 17.11 10.35 -19.50
CA GLY A 102 15.84 9.95 -20.13
C GLY A 102 14.95 9.00 -19.32
N LYS A 103 15.22 8.80 -18.02
CA LYS A 103 14.51 7.80 -17.20
C LYS A 103 13.45 8.35 -16.25
N THR A 104 13.68 9.50 -15.64
CA THR A 104 12.84 10.09 -14.59
C THR A 104 12.92 11.61 -14.58
N VAL A 105 11.90 12.24 -13.99
CA VAL A 105 11.79 13.68 -13.70
C VAL A 105 11.55 13.84 -12.20
N ASN A 106 12.32 14.71 -11.52
CA ASN A 106 12.13 15.01 -10.10
C ASN A 106 11.34 16.31 -9.87
N GLU A 107 10.90 16.55 -8.63
CA GLU A 107 10.12 17.72 -8.23
C GLU A 107 10.78 19.05 -8.64
N GLN A 108 12.11 19.16 -8.48
CA GLN A 108 12.86 20.39 -8.75
C GLN A 108 13.00 20.66 -10.26
N ASP A 109 13.12 19.62 -11.08
CA ASP A 109 13.10 19.74 -12.54
C ASP A 109 11.78 20.39 -13.00
N MET A 110 10.65 19.88 -12.51
CA MET A 110 9.32 20.40 -12.85
C MET A 110 9.08 21.81 -12.29
N ILE A 111 9.41 22.06 -11.01
CA ILE A 111 9.31 23.38 -10.37
C ILE A 111 10.08 24.45 -11.14
N LYS A 112 11.29 24.13 -11.62
CA LYS A 112 12.14 25.06 -12.38
C LYS A 112 11.46 25.62 -13.64
N ILE A 113 10.60 24.84 -14.30
CA ILE A 113 9.86 25.27 -15.50
C ILE A 113 8.47 25.80 -15.14
N ALA A 114 7.74 25.11 -14.26
CA ALA A 114 6.39 25.49 -13.87
C ALA A 114 6.32 26.86 -13.17
N ASN A 115 7.34 27.24 -12.39
CA ASN A 115 7.41 28.56 -11.74
C ASN A 115 7.51 29.74 -12.73
N LEU A 116 7.76 29.49 -14.02
CA LEU A 116 7.70 30.53 -15.07
C LEU A 116 6.26 30.94 -15.39
N ILE A 117 5.28 30.11 -15.04
CA ILE A 117 3.87 30.27 -15.37
C ILE A 117 2.97 30.29 -14.13
N ILE A 118 3.14 29.35 -13.18
CA ILE A 118 2.39 29.24 -11.92
C ILE A 118 3.18 29.95 -10.80
N PRO A 119 2.67 31.04 -10.19
CA PRO A 119 3.43 31.79 -9.19
C PRO A 119 3.54 31.11 -7.81
N ASP A 120 2.61 30.19 -7.49
CA ASP A 120 2.62 29.46 -6.21
C ASP A 120 3.23 28.06 -6.39
N VAL A 121 4.43 27.88 -5.84
CA VAL A 121 5.19 26.62 -5.86
C VAL A 121 4.42 25.48 -5.18
N ASN A 122 3.50 25.78 -4.25
CA ASN A 122 2.72 24.74 -3.56
C ASN A 122 1.75 24.03 -4.50
N ILE A 123 1.16 24.75 -5.47
CA ILE A 123 0.29 24.16 -6.50
C ILE A 123 1.11 23.20 -7.39
N VAL A 124 2.31 23.62 -7.81
CA VAL A 124 3.22 22.76 -8.59
C VAL A 124 3.60 21.49 -7.82
N LYS A 125 3.84 21.61 -6.50
CA LYS A 125 4.13 20.47 -5.61
C LYS A 125 2.94 19.51 -5.48
N GLN A 126 1.72 20.04 -5.38
CA GLN A 126 0.48 19.25 -5.34
C GLN A 126 0.32 18.44 -6.63
N ILE A 127 0.42 19.08 -7.79
CA ILE A 127 0.39 18.43 -9.12
C ILE A 127 1.49 17.35 -9.19
N PHE A 128 2.76 17.68 -8.91
CA PHE A 128 3.85 16.70 -8.97
C PHE A 128 3.64 15.51 -8.03
N SER A 129 3.05 15.73 -6.85
CA SER A 129 2.75 14.64 -5.90
C SER A 129 1.66 13.67 -6.36
N LYS A 130 0.80 14.06 -7.30
CA LYS A 130 -0.18 13.19 -7.98
C LYS A 130 0.38 12.59 -9.28
N VAL A 131 1.19 13.35 -10.03
CA VAL A 131 1.95 12.85 -11.19
C VAL A 131 2.87 11.70 -10.78
N ASP A 132 3.58 11.79 -9.66
CA ASP A 132 4.32 10.66 -9.08
C ASP A 132 3.36 9.70 -8.36
N ALA A 133 2.62 8.92 -9.13
CA ALA A 133 1.68 7.92 -8.64
C ALA A 133 2.33 6.82 -7.76
N SER A 134 3.67 6.75 -7.74
CA SER A 134 4.48 5.82 -6.94
C SER A 134 5.01 6.42 -5.63
N GLY A 135 4.94 7.74 -5.48
CA GLY A 135 5.53 8.50 -4.39
C GLY A 135 7.05 8.42 -4.28
N LEU A 136 7.81 8.10 -5.34
CA LEU A 136 9.28 7.98 -5.28
C LEU A 136 10.05 9.31 -5.15
N GLY A 137 9.39 10.46 -5.28
CA GLY A 137 10.04 11.76 -5.49
C GLY A 137 10.54 11.97 -6.94
N GLU A 138 10.34 10.97 -7.79
CA GLU A 138 10.74 10.91 -9.20
C GLU A 138 9.61 10.24 -10.00
N ALA A 139 8.99 10.98 -10.91
CA ALA A 139 8.00 10.42 -11.84
C ALA A 139 8.70 9.75 -13.04
N THR A 140 8.15 8.62 -13.51
CA THR A 140 8.61 7.96 -14.75
C THR A 140 7.84 8.47 -15.98
N LYS A 141 8.29 8.04 -17.16
CA LYS A 141 7.61 8.33 -18.44
C LYS A 141 6.14 7.92 -18.43
N ASP A 142 5.84 6.77 -17.83
CA ASP A 142 4.49 6.20 -17.88
C ASP A 142 3.59 6.91 -16.87
N ASP A 143 4.11 7.32 -15.71
CA ASP A 143 3.38 8.17 -14.77
C ASP A 143 3.02 9.54 -15.39
N PHE A 144 3.97 10.16 -16.13
CA PHE A 144 3.76 11.40 -16.89
C PHE A 144 2.69 11.30 -18.00
N ILE A 145 2.35 10.09 -18.45
CA ILE A 145 1.32 9.82 -19.45
C ILE A 145 0.00 9.42 -18.77
N ASN A 146 0.05 8.70 -17.66
CA ASN A 146 -1.13 8.28 -16.91
C ASN A 146 -1.81 9.42 -16.14
N PHE A 147 -1.11 10.54 -15.88
CA PHE A 147 -1.70 11.78 -15.34
C PHE A 147 -2.29 12.72 -16.41
N LEU A 148 -2.45 12.25 -17.65
CA LEU A 148 -3.22 12.98 -18.67
C LEU A 148 -4.72 12.70 -18.47
N PRO A 149 -5.62 13.68 -18.73
CA PRO A 149 -7.05 13.50 -18.54
C PRO A 149 -7.59 12.33 -19.37
N SER A 150 -8.36 11.46 -18.71
CA SER A 150 -8.78 10.16 -19.22
C SER A 150 -9.87 10.23 -20.31
N GLU A 151 -10.71 11.27 -20.27
CA GLU A 151 -11.41 11.75 -21.44
C GLU A 151 -10.70 13.01 -21.96
N ILE A 152 -10.13 12.95 -23.17
CA ILE A 152 -9.69 14.14 -23.91
C ILE A 152 -10.97 14.80 -24.48
N GLY A 153 -11.82 15.30 -23.57
CA GLY A 153 -13.03 16.01 -23.96
C GLY A 153 -12.64 17.14 -24.90
N THR A 154 -13.32 17.24 -26.05
CA THR A 154 -12.99 18.23 -27.09
C THR A 154 -13.44 19.65 -26.70
N ASN A 155 -13.07 20.07 -25.49
CA ASN A 155 -13.21 21.42 -24.99
C ASN A 155 -12.23 22.30 -25.77
N THR A 156 -12.76 23.15 -26.64
CA THR A 156 -12.00 24.02 -27.57
C THR A 156 -11.32 25.20 -26.86
N GLN A 157 -11.03 25.05 -25.57
CA GLN A 157 -10.44 26.05 -24.67
C GLN A 157 -9.22 25.53 -23.88
N LEU A 158 -8.86 24.24 -24.02
CA LEU A 158 -7.59 23.67 -23.55
C LEU A 158 -6.39 24.55 -23.91
N PHE A 159 -5.38 24.63 -23.04
CA PHE A 159 -4.12 25.32 -23.37
C PHE A 159 -3.37 24.52 -24.44
N SER A 160 -3.41 24.98 -25.68
CA SER A 160 -2.62 24.42 -26.78
C SER A 160 -2.01 25.52 -27.63
N VAL A 161 -0.84 25.24 -28.19
CA VAL A 161 -0.18 26.14 -29.15
C VAL A 161 -0.91 26.15 -30.51
N ILE A 162 -1.53 25.03 -30.89
CA ILE A 162 -2.27 24.76 -32.17
C ILE A 162 -3.40 23.73 -31.90
N HIS A 163 -4.53 23.73 -32.63
CA HIS A 163 -5.72 22.91 -32.29
C HIS A 163 -6.44 22.22 -33.48
N LYS A 164 -6.88 20.95 -33.31
CA LYS A 164 -8.16 20.36 -33.82
C LYS A 164 -8.59 19.01 -33.18
N MET A 165 -9.69 18.40 -33.67
CA MET A 165 -10.53 17.37 -32.99
C MET A 165 -10.52 15.95 -33.64
N GLU A 166 -11.13 14.94 -32.97
CA GLU A 166 -10.84 13.48 -33.04
C GLU A 166 -11.99 12.54 -33.57
N ASP A 167 -11.81 11.18 -33.51
CA ASP A 167 -12.84 10.18 -33.03
C ASP A 167 -12.42 8.65 -32.92
N ALA A 168 -12.46 8.08 -31.69
CA ALA A 168 -12.82 6.72 -31.11
C ALA A 168 -12.46 5.26 -31.62
N SER A 169 -12.05 4.31 -30.69
CA SER A 169 -12.30 2.78 -30.66
C SER A 169 -11.59 1.93 -29.53
N VAL A 170 -12.13 0.76 -29.03
CA VAL A 170 -11.64 -0.06 -27.83
C VAL A 170 -12.01 -1.61 -27.75
N GLY A 171 -11.19 -2.50 -27.10
CA GLY A 171 -11.57 -3.74 -26.29
C GLY A 171 -11.34 -5.22 -26.82
N ASN A 172 -11.42 -6.38 -26.09
CA ASN A 172 -11.18 -6.84 -24.68
C ASN A 172 -11.31 -8.43 -24.45
N GLU A 173 -11.06 -9.02 -23.23
CA GLU A 173 -11.48 -10.37 -22.61
C GLU A 173 -10.75 -11.74 -22.92
N LYS A 174 -10.71 -12.89 -22.15
CA LYS A 174 -10.72 -13.31 -20.67
C LYS A 174 -10.29 -14.83 -20.41
N ILE A 175 -10.48 -15.46 -19.20
CA ILE A 175 -9.90 -16.77 -18.65
C ILE A 175 -10.84 -17.51 -17.58
N ASN A 176 -10.67 -18.67 -16.84
CA ASN A 176 -9.76 -19.87 -16.58
C ASN A 176 -10.47 -20.98 -15.65
N THR A 177 -10.04 -22.28 -15.47
CA THR A 177 -10.59 -23.26 -14.42
C THR A 177 -9.80 -24.54 -13.90
N THR A 178 -10.08 -25.01 -12.64
CA THR A 178 -9.56 -26.19 -11.81
C THR A 178 -10.71 -26.90 -10.96
N PRO A 179 -10.64 -27.77 -9.85
CA PRO A 179 -9.64 -28.15 -8.76
C PRO A 179 -9.63 -29.68 -8.23
N GLU A 180 -9.71 -29.98 -6.88
CA GLU A 180 -9.98 -31.26 -6.07
C GLU A 180 -8.83 -32.21 -5.52
N MET A 181 -8.85 -33.04 -4.41
CA MET A 181 -9.44 -33.06 -3.00
C MET A 181 -9.18 -34.35 -2.07
N LEU A 182 -8.99 -34.25 -0.69
CA LEU A 182 -9.30 -35.18 0.51
C LEU A 182 -8.19 -36.08 1.25
N GLU A 183 -8.21 -36.58 2.54
CA GLU A 183 -8.77 -36.25 3.94
C GLU A 183 -8.39 -37.23 5.17
N SER A 184 -8.22 -36.73 6.45
CA SER A 184 -8.55 -37.30 7.84
C SER A 184 -7.57 -38.05 8.85
N ASP A 185 -7.54 -37.70 10.19
CA ASP A 185 -6.75 -38.33 11.34
C ASP A 185 -6.36 -37.49 12.68
N PRO A 186 -7.07 -37.45 13.88
CA PRO A 186 -6.65 -36.55 15.69
C PRO A 186 -5.42 -36.72 16.70
N LYS A 187 -5.44 -35.97 17.85
CA LYS A 187 -4.31 -35.59 18.80
C LYS A 187 -4.51 -35.81 20.36
N ILE A 188 -3.65 -35.23 21.25
CA ILE A 188 -3.62 -35.26 22.77
C ILE A 188 -3.32 -33.84 23.39
N LEU A 189 -3.60 -33.61 24.69
CA LEU A 189 -3.55 -32.34 25.49
C LEU A 189 -2.16 -31.71 25.81
N ASP A 190 -2.13 -30.38 26.03
CA ASP A 190 -0.92 -29.52 26.22
C ASP A 190 -1.18 -28.35 27.23
N ILE A 191 -0.13 -27.62 27.65
CA ILE A 191 -0.18 -26.43 28.55
C ILE A 191 0.57 -25.18 28.01
N THR A 192 1.07 -25.21 26.77
CA THR A 192 1.79 -24.08 26.13
C THR A 192 0.96 -23.50 24.97
N GLY A 193 1.59 -22.89 23.94
CA GLY A 193 0.89 -22.47 22.71
C GLY A 193 0.15 -21.12 22.75
N THR A 194 -1.02 -21.08 22.10
CA THR A 194 -1.86 -19.90 21.85
C THR A 194 -3.29 -20.12 22.36
N SER A 195 -3.82 -19.16 23.12
CA SER A 195 -5.16 -19.23 23.73
C SER A 195 -6.30 -18.85 22.76
N PRO A 196 -7.57 -19.06 23.14
CA PRO A 196 -8.72 -18.51 22.44
C PRO A 196 -8.69 -16.97 22.39
N LEU A 197 -8.30 -16.29 23.47
CA LEU A 197 -8.24 -14.82 23.53
C LEU A 197 -7.16 -14.25 22.61
N GLN A 198 -5.99 -14.89 22.52
CA GLN A 198 -4.92 -14.46 21.63
C GLN A 198 -5.32 -14.58 20.15
N LEU A 199 -6.05 -15.65 19.77
CA LEU A 199 -6.64 -15.77 18.43
C LEU A 199 -7.73 -14.73 18.17
N GLN A 200 -8.62 -14.49 19.14
CA GLN A 200 -9.65 -13.44 19.09
C GLN A 200 -9.04 -12.05 18.86
N ILE A 201 -7.99 -11.71 19.60
CA ILE A 201 -7.23 -10.45 19.46
C ILE A 201 -6.57 -10.36 18.07
N GLY A 202 -6.01 -11.46 17.56
CA GLY A 202 -5.45 -11.56 16.22
C GLY A 202 -6.48 -11.23 15.13
N LEU A 203 -7.61 -11.95 15.13
CA LEU A 203 -8.72 -11.73 14.21
C LEU A 203 -9.26 -10.30 14.30
N PHE A 204 -9.50 -9.81 15.52
CA PHE A 204 -9.99 -8.46 15.77
C PHE A 204 -9.10 -7.40 15.12
N ARG A 205 -7.80 -7.41 15.44
CA ARG A 205 -6.83 -6.42 14.91
C ARG A 205 -6.61 -6.53 13.41
N LEU A 206 -6.72 -7.73 12.84
CA LEU A 206 -6.71 -7.94 11.40
C LEU A 206 -7.91 -7.27 10.72
N VAL A 207 -9.13 -7.53 11.21
CA VAL A 207 -10.37 -7.04 10.58
C VAL A 207 -10.58 -5.54 10.82
N GLN A 208 -10.38 -5.01 12.04
CA GLN A 208 -10.50 -3.56 12.28
C GLN A 208 -9.41 -2.76 11.54
N GLY A 209 -8.20 -3.31 11.41
CA GLY A 209 -7.08 -2.67 10.72
C GLY A 209 -7.30 -2.55 9.21
N ALA A 210 -8.02 -3.49 8.59
CA ALA A 210 -8.44 -3.39 7.20
C ALA A 210 -9.62 -2.41 7.01
N ALA A 211 -10.60 -2.45 7.93
CA ALA A 211 -11.78 -1.56 7.89
C ALA A 211 -11.38 -0.07 7.93
N TYR A 212 -10.50 0.33 8.86
CA TYR A 212 -10.02 1.70 8.96
C TYR A 212 -9.21 2.20 7.74
N ARG A 213 -8.78 1.30 6.84
CA ARG A 213 -8.14 1.69 5.57
C ARG A 213 -9.15 1.85 4.43
N CYS A 214 -10.37 1.34 4.58
CA CYS A 214 -11.36 1.25 3.51
C CYS A 214 -12.68 2.01 3.80
N PHE A 215 -12.92 2.45 5.04
CA PHE A 215 -14.13 3.21 5.44
C PHE A 215 -14.24 4.59 4.79
N ARG A 216 -13.10 5.16 4.38
CA ARG A 216 -12.97 6.35 3.54
C ARG A 216 -11.78 6.17 2.61
N ALA A 217 -11.70 6.98 1.55
CA ALA A 217 -10.63 6.90 0.57
C ALA A 217 -9.25 7.00 1.21
N SER A 218 -8.39 6.01 0.91
CA SER A 218 -7.06 5.90 1.48
C SER A 218 -6.12 5.21 0.51
N TYR A 219 -4.85 5.57 0.58
CA TYR A 219 -3.81 5.08 -0.31
C TYR A 219 -2.61 4.57 0.49
N THR A 220 -1.86 3.68 -0.12
CA THR A 220 -0.55 3.24 0.34
C THR A 220 0.42 4.44 0.43
N ALA A 221 1.47 4.33 1.23
CA ALA A 221 2.49 5.37 1.37
C ALA A 221 3.88 4.77 1.11
N ASN A 222 4.67 5.45 0.29
CA ASN A 222 6.01 5.04 -0.04
C ASN A 222 6.88 4.98 1.23
N SER A 223 7.54 3.84 1.46
CA SER A 223 8.29 3.57 2.69
C SER A 223 9.64 4.28 2.80
N GLU A 224 10.08 4.97 1.74
CA GLU A 224 11.37 5.67 1.67
C GLU A 224 11.18 7.21 1.69
N THR A 225 10.10 7.71 1.11
CA THR A 225 9.83 9.16 0.96
C THR A 225 8.68 9.69 1.82
N HIS A 226 7.83 8.79 2.33
CA HIS A 226 6.55 9.09 2.99
C HIS A 226 5.47 9.76 2.11
N LEU A 227 5.68 9.87 0.79
CA LEU A 227 4.65 10.34 -0.15
C LEU A 227 3.55 9.28 -0.36
N ARG A 228 2.36 9.71 -0.80
CA ARG A 228 1.26 8.80 -1.18
C ARG A 228 1.61 8.03 -2.45
N ALA A 229 1.27 6.75 -2.49
CA ALA A 229 1.34 5.91 -3.68
C ALA A 229 -0.10 5.69 -4.19
N TYR A 230 -0.56 6.61 -5.05
CA TYR A 230 -1.92 6.58 -5.61
C TYR A 230 -2.20 5.30 -6.40
N ASN A 231 -1.17 4.69 -7.00
CA ASN A 231 -1.28 3.40 -7.70
C ASN A 231 -1.50 2.16 -6.79
N LEU A 232 -1.66 2.35 -5.48
CA LEU A 232 -1.97 1.29 -4.51
C LEU A 232 -3.09 1.74 -3.54
N PRO A 233 -4.33 1.95 -4.03
CA PRO A 233 -5.48 2.36 -3.21
C PRO A 233 -5.96 1.23 -2.30
N TYR A 234 -6.64 1.57 -1.20
CA TYR A 234 -7.34 0.61 -0.33
C TYR A 234 -8.82 0.53 -0.72
N SER A 235 -9.20 -0.50 -1.47
CA SER A 235 -10.54 -0.62 -2.05
C SER A 235 -11.50 -1.47 -1.22
N ILE A 236 -12.77 -1.06 -1.18
CA ILE A 236 -13.85 -1.74 -0.45
C ILE A 236 -14.11 -3.15 -1.00
N THR A 237 -13.94 -3.35 -2.31
CA THR A 237 -14.01 -4.67 -2.97
C THR A 237 -13.00 -5.65 -2.37
N SER A 238 -11.76 -5.20 -2.15
CA SER A 238 -10.71 -6.01 -1.55
C SER A 238 -10.92 -6.20 -0.04
N PHE A 239 -11.52 -5.22 0.66
CA PHE A 239 -11.94 -5.38 2.05
C PHE A 239 -13.01 -6.46 2.23
N VAL A 240 -14.06 -6.46 1.40
CA VAL A 240 -15.13 -7.47 1.46
C VAL A 240 -14.56 -8.88 1.19
N SER A 241 -13.67 -8.99 0.20
CA SER A 241 -12.94 -10.24 -0.10
C SER A 241 -12.05 -10.69 1.07
N PHE A 242 -11.39 -9.76 1.76
CA PHE A 242 -10.57 -10.05 2.94
C PHE A 242 -11.41 -10.54 4.12
N VAL A 243 -12.54 -9.88 4.43
CA VAL A 243 -13.45 -10.28 5.52
C VAL A 243 -14.02 -11.68 5.28
N ASP A 244 -14.47 -11.98 4.05
CA ASP A 244 -14.92 -13.34 3.68
C ASP A 244 -13.84 -14.39 3.93
N ARG A 245 -12.60 -14.15 3.47
CA ARG A 245 -11.51 -15.13 3.51
C ARG A 245 -10.93 -15.33 4.91
N ILE A 246 -10.74 -14.26 5.69
CA ILE A 246 -10.24 -14.39 7.07
C ILE A 246 -11.28 -15.04 7.98
N THR A 247 -12.56 -14.73 7.78
CA THR A 247 -13.64 -15.34 8.58
C THR A 247 -13.86 -16.79 8.19
N ARG A 248 -13.79 -17.16 6.91
CA ARG A 248 -13.75 -18.56 6.46
C ARG A 248 -12.61 -19.32 7.12
N LEU A 249 -11.37 -18.84 6.96
CA LEU A 249 -10.18 -19.44 7.60
C LEU A 249 -10.35 -19.60 9.12
N TYR A 250 -10.99 -18.64 9.81
CA TYR A 250 -11.26 -18.72 11.25
C TYR A 250 -12.36 -19.74 11.60
N ILE A 251 -13.46 -19.82 10.85
CA ILE A 251 -14.50 -20.85 11.01
C ILE A 251 -13.91 -22.23 10.78
N ASP A 252 -13.24 -22.43 9.63
CA ASP A 252 -12.68 -23.71 9.23
C ASP A 252 -11.53 -24.16 10.12
N SER A 253 -10.88 -23.25 10.85
CA SER A 253 -9.88 -23.61 11.88
C SER A 253 -10.47 -24.49 13.01
N GLY A 254 -11.80 -24.47 13.20
CA GLY A 254 -12.51 -25.31 14.16
C GLY A 254 -12.40 -24.85 15.62
N VAL A 255 -11.92 -23.63 15.87
CA VAL A 255 -11.67 -23.10 17.22
C VAL A 255 -12.89 -22.43 17.89
N ILE A 256 -14.02 -22.31 17.17
CA ILE A 256 -15.25 -21.65 17.62
C ILE A 256 -16.49 -22.56 17.49
N GLU A 257 -17.45 -22.38 18.38
CA GLU A 257 -18.69 -23.17 18.40
C GLU A 257 -19.83 -22.60 17.53
N ASN A 258 -20.81 -23.43 17.20
CA ASN A 258 -21.88 -23.17 16.22
C ASN A 258 -22.64 -21.84 16.35
N ASN A 259 -22.90 -21.29 17.56
CA ASN A 259 -23.55 -19.98 17.67
C ASN A 259 -22.57 -18.83 17.39
N VAL A 260 -21.29 -18.99 17.71
CA VAL A 260 -20.24 -18.02 17.37
C VAL A 260 -19.98 -18.04 15.86
N ILE A 261 -20.02 -19.22 15.22
CA ILE A 261 -19.96 -19.36 13.75
C ILE A 261 -21.07 -18.53 13.09
N ARG A 262 -22.32 -18.61 13.57
CA ARG A 262 -23.43 -17.79 13.02
C ARG A 262 -23.22 -16.29 13.15
N GLU A 263 -22.59 -15.82 14.23
CA GLU A 263 -22.26 -14.41 14.38
C GLU A 263 -21.10 -14.00 13.44
N ALA A 264 -20.18 -14.92 13.13
CA ALA A 264 -19.11 -14.71 12.16
C ALA A 264 -19.63 -14.70 10.71
N GLU A 265 -20.55 -15.61 10.37
CA GLU A 265 -21.32 -15.59 9.12
C GLU A 265 -22.10 -14.27 8.97
N LYS A 266 -22.76 -13.81 10.04
CA LYS A 266 -23.49 -12.53 10.10
C LYS A 266 -22.58 -11.31 9.93
N LEU A 267 -21.32 -11.34 10.38
CA LEU A 267 -20.34 -10.29 10.09
C LEU A 267 -20.06 -10.19 8.58
N CYS A 268 -19.92 -11.34 7.91
CA CYS A 268 -19.76 -11.39 6.45
C CYS A 268 -21.04 -10.95 5.73
N GLU A 269 -22.22 -11.33 6.22
CA GLU A 269 -23.52 -10.92 5.67
C GLU A 269 -23.74 -9.40 5.75
N ILE A 270 -23.42 -8.76 6.89
CA ILE A 270 -23.51 -7.30 7.06
C ILE A 270 -22.58 -6.58 6.09
N VAL A 271 -21.29 -6.96 6.03
CA VAL A 271 -20.30 -6.35 5.13
C VAL A 271 -20.67 -6.55 3.66
N LYS A 272 -21.18 -7.73 3.29
CA LYS A 272 -21.65 -8.02 1.94
C LYS A 272 -22.92 -7.24 1.59
N THR A 273 -23.85 -7.08 2.53
CA THR A 273 -25.11 -6.38 2.31
C THR A 273 -24.87 -4.90 2.02
N GLU A 274 -24.02 -4.21 2.80
CA GLU A 274 -23.69 -2.81 2.49
C GLU A 274 -22.80 -2.67 1.24
N TYR A 275 -22.01 -3.70 0.87
CA TYR A 275 -21.29 -3.68 -0.42
C TYR A 275 -22.22 -3.84 -1.64
N GLU A 276 -23.24 -4.69 -1.59
CA GLU A 276 -24.27 -4.75 -2.64
C GLU A 276 -25.17 -3.50 -2.63
N SER A 277 -25.43 -2.90 -1.45
CA SER A 277 -26.08 -1.59 -1.28
C SER A 277 -25.28 -0.49 -1.98
N LEU A 278 -23.95 -0.42 -1.77
CA LEU A 278 -23.04 0.50 -2.45
C LEU A 278 -23.04 0.30 -3.98
N LYS A 279 -22.96 -0.94 -4.48
CA LYS A 279 -23.08 -1.20 -5.93
C LYS A 279 -24.42 -0.72 -6.47
N ASN A 280 -25.52 -1.00 -5.77
CA ASN A 280 -26.86 -0.59 -6.16
C ASN A 280 -27.01 0.95 -6.14
N ARG A 281 -26.39 1.62 -5.15
CA ARG A 281 -26.29 3.08 -5.00
C ARG A 281 -25.58 3.70 -6.20
N ILE A 282 -24.42 3.17 -6.59
CA ILE A 282 -23.63 3.59 -7.75
C ILE A 282 -24.40 3.36 -9.05
N LEU A 283 -24.92 2.14 -9.28
CA LEU A 283 -25.62 1.78 -10.52
C LEU A 283 -26.92 2.56 -10.77
N ASN A 284 -27.58 3.04 -9.71
CA ASN A 284 -28.88 3.70 -9.79
C ASN A 284 -28.84 5.15 -9.28
N TRP A 285 -27.65 5.77 -9.17
CA TRP A 285 -27.44 7.06 -8.48
C TRP A 285 -28.45 8.13 -8.88
N GLU A 286 -28.65 8.38 -10.18
CA GLU A 286 -29.61 9.36 -10.70
C GLU A 286 -31.06 9.15 -10.21
N SER A 287 -31.45 7.90 -9.96
CA SER A 287 -32.83 7.51 -9.65
C SER A 287 -33.15 7.35 -8.17
N ILE A 288 -32.14 7.22 -7.30
CA ILE A 288 -32.37 7.12 -5.85
C ILE A 288 -32.66 8.49 -5.23
N GLU A 289 -33.53 8.48 -4.22
CA GLU A 289 -33.70 9.60 -3.29
C GLU A 289 -32.40 9.77 -2.48
N LYS A 290 -31.96 11.02 -2.32
CA LYS A 290 -30.69 11.39 -1.67
C LYS A 290 -31.01 12.32 -0.52
N ASP A 291 -30.51 11.99 0.67
CA ASP A 291 -30.61 12.90 1.81
C ASP A 291 -29.57 14.04 1.72
N SER A 292 -29.63 14.99 2.66
CA SER A 292 -28.73 16.15 2.70
C SER A 292 -27.25 15.80 2.92
N HIS A 293 -26.97 14.67 3.57
CA HIS A 293 -25.62 14.21 3.91
C HIS A 293 -25.00 13.47 2.71
N MET A 294 -25.78 12.64 2.02
CA MET A 294 -25.42 12.06 0.73
C MET A 294 -25.11 13.15 -0.30
N LEU A 295 -25.95 14.18 -0.39
CA LEU A 295 -25.72 15.32 -1.28
C LEU A 295 -24.48 16.13 -0.89
N LEU A 296 -24.21 16.32 0.41
CA LEU A 296 -23.00 17.01 0.88
C LEU A 296 -21.73 16.24 0.50
N ALA A 297 -21.70 14.93 0.73
CA ALA A 297 -20.55 14.09 0.36
C ALA A 297 -20.32 14.06 -1.15
N GLU A 298 -21.38 13.98 -1.97
CA GLU A 298 -21.25 14.04 -3.42
C GLU A 298 -20.78 15.42 -3.90
N ASN A 299 -21.25 16.53 -3.30
CA ASN A 299 -20.73 17.86 -3.61
C ASN A 299 -19.23 17.97 -3.26
N LEU A 300 -18.77 17.35 -2.17
CA LEU A 300 -17.34 17.31 -1.85
C LEU A 300 -16.53 16.52 -2.89
N LEU A 301 -17.09 15.43 -3.45
CA LEU A 301 -16.50 14.66 -4.55
C LEU A 301 -16.44 15.43 -5.86
N GLU A 302 -17.51 16.12 -6.23
CA GLU A 302 -17.54 16.98 -7.42
C GLU A 302 -16.47 18.09 -7.33
N ASN A 303 -16.24 18.65 -6.14
CA ASN A 303 -15.15 19.62 -5.94
C ASN A 303 -13.75 18.97 -5.96
N GLU A 304 -13.56 17.74 -5.47
CA GLU A 304 -12.28 17.00 -5.57
C GLU A 304 -11.95 16.62 -7.03
N LEU A 305 -12.97 16.29 -7.83
CA LEU A 305 -12.85 16.07 -9.27
C LEU A 305 -12.51 17.37 -10.02
N LEU A 306 -13.18 18.49 -9.72
CA LEU A 306 -12.87 19.79 -10.32
C LEU A 306 -11.45 20.26 -9.96
N GLU A 307 -11.01 20.09 -8.72
CA GLU A 307 -9.62 20.38 -8.33
C GLU A 307 -8.60 19.50 -9.08
N THR A 308 -8.94 18.24 -9.37
CA THR A 308 -8.05 17.33 -10.12
C THR A 308 -8.05 17.63 -11.62
N GLU A 309 -9.16 18.10 -12.20
CA GLU A 309 -9.17 18.55 -13.59
C GLU A 309 -8.46 19.90 -13.77
N ASP A 310 -8.61 20.85 -12.83
CA ASP A 310 -7.79 22.07 -12.80
C ASP A 310 -6.28 21.73 -12.77
N GLU A 311 -5.89 20.73 -11.97
CA GLU A 311 -4.51 20.22 -11.95
C GLU A 311 -4.08 19.56 -13.28
N HIS A 312 -4.95 18.81 -13.97
CA HIS A 312 -4.66 18.29 -15.32
C HIS A 312 -4.44 19.44 -16.33
N GLN A 313 -5.28 20.47 -16.31
CA GLN A 313 -5.14 21.64 -17.19
C GLN A 313 -3.84 22.40 -16.90
N LEU A 314 -3.50 22.60 -15.63
CA LEU A 314 -2.22 23.18 -15.20
C LEU A 314 -1.03 22.31 -15.61
N PHE A 315 -1.13 20.97 -15.52
CA PHE A 315 -0.09 20.04 -15.97
C PHE A 315 0.12 20.11 -17.50
N LEU A 316 -0.96 20.20 -18.28
CA LEU A 316 -0.88 20.39 -19.73
C LEU A 316 -0.24 21.74 -20.11
N SER A 317 -0.56 22.82 -19.37
CA SER A 317 0.11 24.11 -19.50
C SER A 317 1.62 24.03 -19.16
N ILE A 318 2.02 23.20 -18.19
CA ILE A 318 3.44 22.92 -17.90
C ILE A 318 4.08 22.14 -19.06
N VAL A 319 3.43 21.10 -19.59
CA VAL A 319 3.90 20.32 -20.75
C VAL A 319 4.14 21.21 -21.97
N GLU A 320 3.20 22.09 -22.32
CA GLU A 320 3.36 23.03 -23.45
C GLU A 320 4.46 24.08 -23.22
N MET A 321 4.67 24.53 -21.97
CA MET A 321 5.79 25.41 -21.63
C MET A 321 7.16 24.69 -21.80
N ILE A 322 7.26 23.43 -21.38
CA ILE A 322 8.46 22.60 -21.60
C ILE A 322 8.72 22.43 -23.11
N LEU A 323 7.68 22.14 -23.90
CA LEU A 323 7.80 22.02 -25.36
C LEU A 323 8.23 23.34 -26.02
N SER A 324 7.72 24.50 -25.56
CA SER A 324 8.17 25.80 -26.07
C SER A 324 9.66 26.02 -25.83
N ILE A 325 10.11 25.86 -24.59
CA ILE A 325 11.52 26.03 -24.22
C ILE A 325 12.41 25.06 -25.02
N GLY A 326 11.93 23.83 -25.23
CA GLY A 326 12.63 22.83 -26.04
C GLY A 326 12.72 23.14 -27.54
N ILE A 327 11.78 23.92 -28.11
CA ILE A 327 11.89 24.45 -29.47
C ILE A 327 12.98 25.53 -29.55
N ASP A 328 12.93 26.48 -28.61
CA ASP A 328 13.73 27.72 -28.65
C ASP A 328 15.21 27.47 -28.27
N GLY A 329 15.46 26.49 -27.40
CA GLY A 329 16.79 26.00 -27.04
C GLY A 329 17.64 27.04 -26.28
N GLU A 330 18.96 27.04 -26.51
CA GLU A 330 19.88 27.96 -25.81
C GLU A 330 19.58 29.45 -26.03
N ASN A 331 18.79 29.82 -27.04
CA ASN A 331 18.50 31.22 -27.42
C ASN A 331 17.36 31.90 -26.63
N HIS A 332 16.85 31.26 -25.57
CA HIS A 332 15.77 31.70 -24.65
C HIS A 332 15.78 33.16 -24.09
N PHE A 333 16.71 34.03 -24.49
CA PHE A 333 16.81 35.43 -24.05
C PHE A 333 16.59 36.48 -25.17
N SER A 334 16.27 36.10 -26.42
CA SER A 334 16.02 37.04 -27.53
C SER A 334 14.54 37.34 -27.76
N ILE A 335 13.84 37.85 -26.74
CA ILE A 335 12.38 38.03 -26.74
C ILE A 335 11.95 39.32 -27.49
N ASP A 336 10.98 39.20 -28.41
CA ASP A 336 10.31 40.33 -29.08
C ASP A 336 8.93 40.68 -28.47
N HIS A 337 8.44 41.90 -28.74
CA HIS A 337 7.11 42.35 -28.38
C HIS A 337 5.96 41.48 -28.92
N SER A 338 6.16 40.75 -30.03
CA SER A 338 5.17 39.79 -30.54
C SER A 338 5.09 38.50 -29.71
N GLU A 339 6.22 38.01 -29.19
CA GLU A 339 6.25 36.89 -28.24
C GLU A 339 5.68 37.31 -26.88
N MET A 340 5.98 38.55 -26.42
CA MET A 340 5.32 39.11 -25.25
C MET A 340 3.80 39.10 -25.35
N ALA A 341 3.23 39.38 -26.54
CA ALA A 341 1.77 39.36 -26.72
C ALA A 341 1.18 37.93 -26.64
N MET A 342 1.88 36.93 -27.20
CA MET A 342 1.45 35.53 -27.14
C MET A 342 1.56 34.97 -25.71
N ASN A 343 2.69 35.25 -25.04
CA ASN A 343 2.93 34.87 -23.66
C ASN A 343 2.01 35.62 -22.69
N GLU A 344 1.63 36.88 -22.98
CA GLU A 344 0.63 37.61 -22.19
C GLU A 344 -0.78 37.01 -22.35
N ILE A 345 -1.21 36.62 -23.56
CA ILE A 345 -2.48 35.91 -23.76
C ILE A 345 -2.49 34.59 -22.98
N ASN A 346 -1.41 33.82 -23.06
CA ASN A 346 -1.24 32.56 -22.34
C ASN A 346 -1.22 32.77 -20.81
N ARG A 347 -0.53 33.80 -20.32
CA ARG A 347 -0.50 34.20 -18.91
C ARG A 347 -1.84 34.75 -18.41
N LEU A 348 -2.65 35.34 -19.30
CA LEU A 348 -4.00 35.80 -18.97
C LEU A 348 -4.98 34.63 -18.87
N ARG A 349 -4.93 33.65 -19.78
CA ARG A 349 -5.70 32.38 -19.67
C ARG A 349 -5.37 31.64 -18.38
N LEU A 350 -4.08 31.43 -18.11
CA LEU A 350 -3.62 30.80 -16.87
C LEU A 350 -4.02 31.60 -15.62
N LYS A 351 -4.18 32.92 -15.72
CA LYS A 351 -4.70 33.75 -14.63
C LYS A 351 -6.23 33.65 -14.50
N GLU A 352 -6.95 33.33 -15.55
CA GLU A 352 -8.38 32.98 -15.51
C GLU A 352 -8.56 31.59 -14.87
N GLU A 353 -7.78 30.58 -15.30
CA GLU A 353 -7.68 29.24 -14.71
C GLU A 353 -7.35 29.30 -13.19
N LEU A 354 -6.26 29.95 -12.81
CA LEU A 354 -5.88 30.16 -11.39
C LEU A 354 -6.92 31.00 -10.63
N SER A 355 -7.73 31.83 -11.31
CA SER A 355 -8.84 32.55 -10.71
C SER A 355 -10.13 31.72 -10.62
N GLU A 356 -10.17 30.51 -11.18
CA GLU A 356 -11.27 29.54 -11.04
C GLU A 356 -10.97 28.53 -9.94
N LEU A 357 -9.73 28.04 -9.89
CA LEU A 357 -9.16 27.34 -8.74
C LEU A 357 -9.30 28.17 -7.44
N ASP A 358 -9.05 29.49 -7.50
CA ASP A 358 -9.25 30.43 -6.38
C ASP A 358 -10.74 30.77 -6.09
N LYS A 359 -11.71 30.38 -6.94
CA LYS A 359 -13.15 30.39 -6.62
C LYS A 359 -13.54 29.07 -5.94
N LEU A 360 -13.03 27.94 -6.41
CA LEU A 360 -13.28 26.60 -5.85
C LEU A 360 -12.70 26.46 -4.44
N SER A 361 -11.49 26.95 -4.18
CA SER A 361 -10.94 27.00 -2.82
C SER A 361 -11.81 27.80 -1.84
N LYS A 362 -12.53 28.82 -2.34
CA LYS A 362 -13.51 29.60 -1.56
C LYS A 362 -14.87 28.90 -1.43
N SER A 363 -15.37 28.17 -2.43
CA SER A 363 -16.59 27.33 -2.26
C SER A 363 -16.35 26.28 -1.18
N LYS A 364 -15.19 25.62 -1.20
CA LYS A 364 -14.72 24.67 -0.17
C LYS A 364 -14.73 25.27 1.24
N SER A 365 -14.28 26.53 1.39
CA SER A 365 -14.33 27.23 2.68
C SER A 365 -15.75 27.50 3.20
N ASN A 366 -16.74 27.60 2.30
CA ASN A 366 -18.16 27.74 2.67
C ASN A 366 -18.80 26.37 2.95
N LEU A 367 -18.44 25.31 2.22
CA LEU A 367 -18.87 23.93 2.49
C LEU A 367 -18.42 23.48 3.89
N ASN A 368 -17.16 23.77 4.25
CA ASN A 368 -16.60 23.53 5.59
C ASN A 368 -17.26 24.35 6.72
N SER A 369 -18.21 25.25 6.42
CA SER A 369 -19.01 25.93 7.45
C SER A 369 -20.26 25.15 7.88
N ILE A 370 -20.59 24.06 7.18
CA ILE A 370 -21.64 23.13 7.57
C ILE A 370 -21.10 22.23 8.68
N ASN A 371 -21.48 22.54 9.92
CA ASN A 371 -21.07 21.79 11.11
C ASN A 371 -21.86 20.47 11.25
N GLU A 372 -21.57 19.52 10.36
CA GLU A 372 -22.17 18.19 10.29
C GLU A 372 -21.74 17.29 11.47
N ASN A 373 -22.67 16.45 11.95
CA ASN A 373 -22.38 15.42 12.94
C ASN A 373 -21.69 14.22 12.26
N PHE A 374 -20.45 13.90 12.67
CA PHE A 374 -19.60 12.95 11.94
C PHE A 374 -20.23 11.55 11.74
N ILE A 375 -20.97 11.03 12.73
CA ILE A 375 -21.63 9.71 12.62
C ILE A 375 -22.78 9.69 11.59
N ASP A 376 -23.42 10.82 11.31
CA ASP A 376 -24.47 10.94 10.29
C ASP A 376 -23.90 11.31 8.90
N SER A 377 -22.59 11.56 8.78
CA SER A 377 -21.92 11.89 7.52
C SER A 377 -21.72 10.68 6.59
N TRP A 378 -21.42 10.97 5.33
CA TRP A 378 -21.06 10.00 4.30
C TRP A 378 -19.62 10.23 3.82
N GLN A 379 -18.91 9.16 3.49
CA GLN A 379 -17.48 9.20 3.11
C GLN A 379 -17.25 8.55 1.74
N ARG A 380 -16.40 9.17 0.91
CA ARG A 380 -15.84 8.59 -0.33
C ARG A 380 -15.21 7.23 -0.02
N VAL A 381 -15.53 6.17 -0.78
CA VAL A 381 -14.84 4.87 -0.70
C VAL A 381 -14.33 4.45 -2.06
N ILE A 382 -13.14 3.84 -2.10
CA ILE A 382 -12.52 3.41 -3.34
C ILE A 382 -13.12 2.07 -3.76
N VAL A 383 -13.67 1.98 -4.97
CA VAL A 383 -14.41 0.79 -5.44
C VAL A 383 -13.47 -0.28 -6.01
N ASP A 384 -12.46 0.11 -6.78
CA ASP A 384 -11.56 -0.80 -7.51
C ASP A 384 -10.06 -0.48 -7.29
N GLU A 385 -9.17 -1.12 -8.03
CA GLU A 385 -7.72 -0.88 -7.93
C GLU A 385 -7.21 0.28 -8.80
N ALA A 386 -8.08 0.90 -9.61
CA ALA A 386 -7.79 2.05 -10.45
C ALA A 386 -8.19 3.39 -9.82
N ASP A 387 -8.91 3.36 -8.71
CA ASP A 387 -9.58 4.51 -8.09
C ASP A 387 -10.55 5.22 -9.05
N THR A 388 -11.32 4.43 -9.81
CA THR A 388 -12.36 4.95 -10.70
C THR A 388 -13.36 5.77 -9.89
N HIS A 389 -13.37 7.08 -10.12
CA HIS A 389 -14.33 7.98 -9.50
C HIS A 389 -15.70 7.76 -10.17
N VAL A 390 -16.68 7.29 -9.38
CA VAL A 390 -18.05 7.06 -9.87
C VAL A 390 -19.04 7.73 -8.92
N ALA A 391 -20.07 8.35 -9.48
CA ALA A 391 -21.11 9.03 -8.71
C ALA A 391 -21.76 8.07 -7.70
N GLY A 392 -21.98 8.55 -6.47
CA GLY A 392 -22.49 7.73 -5.38
C GLY A 392 -21.52 6.67 -4.83
N SER A 393 -20.20 6.80 -5.06
CA SER A 393 -19.16 5.96 -4.43
C SER A 393 -18.93 6.32 -2.95
N ILE A 394 -20.02 6.42 -2.19
CA ILE A 394 -20.05 6.85 -0.78
C ILE A 394 -20.69 5.79 0.12
N MET A 395 -20.15 5.67 1.34
CA MET A 395 -20.68 4.83 2.42
C MET A 395 -21.01 5.66 3.66
N PRO A 396 -22.01 5.26 4.48
CA PRO A 396 -22.38 6.01 5.66
C PRO A 396 -21.40 5.72 6.79
N VAL A 397 -20.97 6.75 7.54
CA VAL A 397 -20.12 6.55 8.73
C VAL A 397 -20.84 5.65 9.74
N LYS A 398 -22.15 5.86 9.90
CA LYS A 398 -23.05 5.11 10.79
C LYS A 398 -22.93 3.58 10.72
N PHE A 399 -22.81 3.01 9.52
CA PHE A 399 -22.65 1.56 9.31
C PHE A 399 -21.44 1.00 10.09
N TRP A 400 -20.33 1.75 10.12
CA TRP A 400 -19.11 1.32 10.78
C TRP A 400 -19.24 1.30 12.32
N TYR A 401 -19.99 2.25 12.88
CA TYR A 401 -20.21 2.42 14.32
C TYR A 401 -21.36 1.57 14.88
N GLU A 402 -22.48 1.44 14.14
CA GLU A 402 -23.73 0.83 14.64
C GLU A 402 -23.93 -0.63 14.19
N GLU A 403 -23.32 -1.06 13.09
CA GLU A 403 -23.49 -2.43 12.55
C GLU A 403 -22.18 -3.23 12.55
N PHE A 404 -21.15 -2.73 11.86
CA PHE A 404 -19.90 -3.48 11.65
C PHE A 404 -19.10 -3.68 12.95
N MET A 405 -18.75 -2.61 13.66
CA MET A 405 -17.93 -2.72 14.87
C MET A 405 -18.65 -3.47 16.01
N PRO A 406 -19.95 -3.24 16.29
CA PRO A 406 -20.68 -4.02 17.31
C PRO A 406 -20.74 -5.51 16.98
N GLN A 407 -20.85 -5.88 15.70
CA GLN A 407 -20.80 -7.28 15.27
C GLN A 407 -19.39 -7.86 15.41
N LEU A 408 -18.35 -7.14 14.98
CA LEU A 408 -16.96 -7.58 15.10
C LEU A 408 -16.56 -7.80 16.56
N LEU A 409 -16.90 -6.87 17.46
CA LEU A 409 -16.68 -7.00 18.90
C LEU A 409 -17.44 -8.20 19.49
N LYS A 410 -18.66 -8.49 19.03
CA LYS A 410 -19.41 -9.68 19.45
C LYS A 410 -18.69 -10.97 19.04
N VAL A 411 -18.29 -11.09 17.78
CA VAL A 411 -17.58 -12.27 17.23
C VAL A 411 -16.25 -12.50 17.95
N CYS A 412 -15.45 -11.45 18.13
CA CYS A 412 -14.14 -11.57 18.78
C CYS A 412 -14.22 -11.69 20.31
N SER A 413 -15.40 -11.63 20.94
CA SER A 413 -15.51 -11.72 22.41
C SER A 413 -15.88 -13.10 22.95
N ALA A 414 -16.29 -14.04 22.10
CA ALA A 414 -16.64 -15.40 22.48
C ALA A 414 -16.00 -16.44 21.53
N HIS A 415 -15.70 -17.62 22.05
CA HIS A 415 -15.36 -18.80 21.24
C HIS A 415 -16.33 -19.96 21.52
N THR A 416 -16.94 -19.99 22.71
CA THR A 416 -18.01 -20.93 23.07
C THR A 416 -19.39 -20.29 23.02
N ASN A 417 -20.42 -21.11 22.83
CA ASN A 417 -21.82 -20.74 22.97
C ASN A 417 -22.11 -20.18 24.38
N ASP A 418 -21.42 -20.72 25.38
CA ASP A 418 -21.54 -20.41 26.80
C ASP A 418 -21.01 -19.00 27.14
N GLU A 419 -19.91 -18.57 26.49
CA GLU A 419 -19.41 -17.19 26.57
C GLU A 419 -20.33 -16.23 25.84
N LEU A 420 -20.78 -16.59 24.63
CA LEU A 420 -21.67 -15.77 23.82
C LEU A 420 -22.98 -15.47 24.56
N GLN A 421 -23.59 -16.49 25.17
CA GLN A 421 -24.79 -16.36 25.99
C GLN A 421 -24.56 -15.46 27.21
N LYS A 422 -23.41 -15.55 27.88
CA LYS A 422 -23.08 -14.68 29.03
C LYS A 422 -23.03 -13.21 28.60
N LEU A 423 -22.32 -12.89 27.51
CA LEU A 423 -22.23 -11.53 26.94
C LEU A 423 -23.61 -10.97 26.56
N GLU A 424 -24.48 -11.79 25.96
CA GLU A 424 -25.84 -11.39 25.63
C GLU A 424 -26.69 -11.12 26.89
N GLN A 425 -26.50 -11.90 27.96
CA GLN A 425 -27.26 -11.81 29.21
C GLN A 425 -26.77 -10.73 30.19
N GLU A 426 -25.56 -10.15 30.01
CA GLU A 426 -25.06 -9.09 30.93
C GLU A 426 -26.05 -7.94 31.09
N THR A 427 -26.35 -7.57 32.34
CA THR A 427 -27.23 -6.43 32.66
C THR A 427 -26.42 -5.14 32.83
N GLU A 428 -27.11 -4.00 32.90
CA GLU A 428 -26.46 -2.74 33.24
C GLU A 428 -25.86 -2.75 34.66
N GLU A 429 -26.42 -3.52 35.59
CA GLU A 429 -25.85 -3.71 36.93
C GLU A 429 -24.54 -4.48 36.87
N ASP A 430 -24.45 -5.58 36.09
CA ASP A 430 -23.21 -6.35 35.91
C ASP A 430 -22.09 -5.50 35.28
N LEU A 431 -22.44 -4.68 34.29
CA LEU A 431 -21.52 -3.80 33.56
C LEU A 431 -21.04 -2.64 34.43
N ASN A 432 -21.93 -1.99 35.16
CA ASN A 432 -21.56 -0.94 36.11
C ASN A 432 -20.71 -1.51 37.26
N ASN A 433 -21.03 -2.70 37.79
CA ASN A 433 -20.24 -3.36 38.82
C ASN A 433 -18.82 -3.73 38.33
N TRP A 434 -18.70 -4.30 37.12
CA TRP A 434 -17.41 -4.54 36.48
C TRP A 434 -16.59 -3.25 36.36
N PHE A 435 -17.18 -2.20 35.82
CA PHE A 435 -16.51 -0.92 35.61
C PHE A 435 -16.04 -0.29 36.92
N GLN A 436 -16.87 -0.30 37.98
CA GLN A 436 -16.49 0.22 39.30
C GLN A 436 -15.32 -0.57 39.91
N ILE A 437 -15.30 -1.90 39.76
CA ILE A 437 -14.18 -2.73 40.22
C ILE A 437 -12.90 -2.35 39.46
N SER A 438 -12.91 -2.39 38.12
CA SER A 438 -11.73 -2.11 37.30
C SER A 438 -11.22 -0.66 37.44
N SER A 439 -12.11 0.32 37.53
CA SER A 439 -11.75 1.70 37.84
C SER A 439 -11.10 1.82 39.23
N SER A 440 -11.63 1.12 40.24
CA SER A 440 -11.06 1.15 41.61
C SER A 440 -9.71 0.44 41.75
N ASN A 441 -9.44 -0.57 40.91
CA ASN A 441 -8.12 -1.21 40.80
C ASN A 441 -7.10 -0.31 40.07
N GLY A 442 -7.59 0.64 39.26
CA GLY A 442 -6.77 1.46 38.36
C GLY A 442 -6.48 0.80 37.01
N ASP A 443 -7.22 -0.25 36.61
CA ASP A 443 -6.95 -1.07 35.41
C ASP A 443 -6.83 -0.23 34.12
N PHE A 444 -7.54 0.90 34.05
CA PHE A 444 -7.57 1.82 32.93
C PHE A 444 -6.45 2.90 32.95
N THR A 445 -5.67 3.01 34.03
CA THR A 445 -4.67 4.08 34.24
C THR A 445 -3.25 3.57 33.91
N PRO A 446 -2.41 4.31 33.15
CA PRO A 446 -2.61 5.67 32.62
C PRO A 446 -3.25 5.72 31.20
N TYR A 447 -3.68 4.59 30.65
CA TYR A 447 -3.99 4.47 29.23
C TYR A 447 -5.45 4.84 28.87
N ALA A 448 -6.42 3.95 29.12
CA ALA A 448 -7.83 4.11 28.73
C ALA A 448 -8.65 5.08 29.61
N LEU A 449 -8.17 6.32 29.76
CA LEU A 449 -8.83 7.36 30.56
C LEU A 449 -10.17 7.80 29.96
N ASP A 450 -10.31 7.74 28.63
CA ASP A 450 -11.55 7.95 27.87
C ASP A 450 -12.67 7.01 28.32
N LEU A 451 -12.37 5.72 28.46
CA LEU A 451 -13.27 4.72 29.00
C LEU A 451 -13.67 5.07 30.45
N ASN A 452 -12.69 5.47 31.27
CA ASN A 452 -12.90 5.81 32.67
C ASN A 452 -13.77 7.07 32.87
N GLU A 453 -13.75 8.01 31.92
CA GLU A 453 -14.55 9.23 31.96
C GLU A 453 -15.97 9.02 31.41
N GLN A 454 -16.14 8.26 30.32
CA GLN A 454 -17.38 8.24 29.55
C GLN A 454 -18.22 6.95 29.64
N PHE A 455 -17.69 5.83 30.18
CA PHE A 455 -18.44 4.56 30.24
C PHE A 455 -19.81 4.70 30.92
N SER A 456 -19.88 5.47 32.02
CA SER A 456 -21.11 5.61 32.81
C SER A 456 -22.24 6.34 32.05
N ASN A 457 -21.89 7.19 31.08
CA ASN A 457 -22.82 8.03 30.31
C ASN A 457 -23.48 7.27 29.14
N ASN A 458 -22.99 6.06 28.83
CA ASN A 458 -23.38 5.29 27.64
C ASN A 458 -24.58 4.37 27.86
N SER A 459 -25.22 3.95 26.76
CA SER A 459 -26.33 3.00 26.78
C SER A 459 -25.88 1.56 27.10
N LEU A 460 -26.81 0.68 27.47
CA LEU A 460 -26.53 -0.73 27.79
C LEU A 460 -25.74 -1.45 26.69
N ASP A 461 -26.11 -1.32 25.41
CA ASP A 461 -25.38 -2.01 24.34
C ASP A 461 -23.97 -1.44 24.17
N ILE A 462 -23.82 -0.12 24.17
CA ILE A 462 -22.50 0.53 24.05
C ILE A 462 -21.61 0.18 25.25
N LYS A 463 -22.14 0.09 26.48
CA LYS A 463 -21.41 -0.44 27.65
C LYS A 463 -20.90 -1.86 27.42
N LYS A 464 -21.64 -2.73 26.75
CA LYS A 464 -21.12 -4.05 26.31
C LYS A 464 -19.99 -3.91 25.30
N ARG A 465 -20.13 -3.05 24.28
CA ARG A 465 -19.08 -2.82 23.26
C ARG A 465 -17.79 -2.27 23.87
N LEU A 466 -17.89 -1.32 24.78
CA LEU A 466 -16.74 -0.74 25.48
C LEU A 466 -16.01 -1.78 26.36
N LYS A 467 -16.75 -2.67 27.05
CA LYS A 467 -16.16 -3.79 27.81
C LYS A 467 -15.47 -4.81 26.88
N GLN A 468 -16.08 -5.12 25.73
CA GLN A 468 -15.51 -6.01 24.71
C GLN A 468 -14.24 -5.42 24.09
N ALA A 469 -14.25 -4.12 23.75
CA ALA A 469 -13.12 -3.36 23.25
C ALA A 469 -11.95 -3.32 24.24
N TRP A 470 -12.23 -3.15 25.53
CA TRP A 470 -11.24 -3.21 26.60
C TRP A 470 -10.59 -4.61 26.68
N ARG A 471 -11.36 -5.70 26.78
CA ARG A 471 -10.85 -7.09 26.83
C ARG A 471 -9.87 -7.43 25.69
N LEU A 472 -10.12 -6.90 24.50
CA LEU A 472 -9.29 -7.13 23.30
C LEU A 472 -8.04 -6.21 23.23
N SER A 473 -7.92 -5.24 24.13
CA SER A 473 -6.89 -4.20 24.14
C SER A 473 -6.04 -4.17 25.43
N GLU A 474 -6.58 -4.60 26.58
CA GLU A 474 -5.90 -4.57 27.90
C GLU A 474 -4.55 -5.30 27.87
N HIS A 475 -4.50 -6.46 27.19
CA HIS A 475 -3.29 -7.27 27.02
C HIS A 475 -2.21 -6.59 26.16
N TYR A 476 -2.56 -5.52 25.45
CA TYR A 476 -1.59 -4.63 24.79
C TYR A 476 -1.24 -3.43 25.66
N LEU A 477 -2.24 -2.68 26.13
CA LEU A 477 -2.03 -1.42 26.87
C LEU A 477 -1.24 -1.65 28.16
N ASN A 478 -1.54 -2.75 28.86
CA ASN A 478 -0.83 -3.19 30.07
C ASN A 478 0.30 -4.19 29.75
N GLY A 479 0.60 -4.44 28.46
CA GLY A 479 1.54 -5.46 27.99
C GLY A 479 2.75 -4.90 27.21
N VAL A 480 3.82 -5.69 27.13
CA VAL A 480 5.20 -5.22 26.78
C VAL A 480 5.31 -4.42 25.50
N GLN A 481 4.41 -4.64 24.55
CA GLN A 481 4.40 -3.98 23.27
C GLN A 481 4.03 -2.48 23.39
N LYS A 482 3.14 -2.08 24.32
CA LYS A 482 2.86 -0.65 24.58
C LYS A 482 4.09 0.07 25.15
N ARG A 483 4.82 -0.56 26.08
CA ARG A 483 6.05 0.01 26.67
C ARG A 483 7.24 0.06 25.71
N ARG A 484 7.15 -0.62 24.56
CA ARG A 484 8.13 -0.57 23.47
C ARG A 484 7.77 0.47 22.39
N GLU A 485 6.58 1.05 22.41
CA GLU A 485 6.28 2.23 21.60
C GLU A 485 7.33 3.34 21.82
N ARG A 486 7.47 4.19 20.79
CA ARG A 486 8.38 5.33 20.87
C ARG A 486 7.82 6.40 21.80
N GLU A 487 8.74 7.12 22.44
CA GLU A 487 8.41 8.25 23.31
C GLU A 487 7.65 9.34 22.53
N GLU A 488 8.04 9.59 21.28
CA GLU A 488 7.40 10.52 20.35
C GLU A 488 5.95 10.16 19.95
N PHE A 489 5.52 8.92 20.23
CA PHE A 489 4.19 8.38 19.90
C PHE A 489 3.34 8.06 21.15
N GLY A 490 3.72 8.61 22.31
CA GLY A 490 2.90 8.54 23.52
C GLY A 490 2.93 7.19 24.24
N ARG A 491 4.11 6.57 24.38
CA ARG A 491 4.29 5.27 25.08
C ARG A 491 3.82 5.20 26.55
N ASN A 492 3.50 6.34 27.16
CA ASN A 492 3.09 6.49 28.57
C ASN A 492 1.61 6.93 28.73
N ASP A 493 0.91 7.14 27.62
CA ASP A 493 -0.49 7.56 27.51
C ASP A 493 -1.19 6.69 26.46
N GLY A 494 -2.50 6.79 26.28
CA GLY A 494 -3.17 6.21 25.12
C GLY A 494 -4.59 5.74 25.36
N TYR A 495 -5.54 6.51 24.85
CA TYR A 495 -6.98 6.29 24.97
C TYR A 495 -7.42 4.99 24.29
N LEU A 496 -8.45 4.30 24.80
CA LEU A 496 -8.93 3.04 24.22
C LEU A 496 -9.34 3.20 22.76
N CYS A 497 -10.03 4.29 22.43
CA CYS A 497 -10.43 4.61 21.07
C CYS A 497 -9.26 4.76 20.08
N GLU A 498 -8.04 5.13 20.50
CA GLU A 498 -6.89 5.18 19.59
C GLU A 498 -6.47 3.79 19.09
N TYR A 499 -6.86 2.72 19.80
CA TYR A 499 -6.54 1.32 19.47
C TYR A 499 -7.78 0.49 19.07
N VAL A 500 -8.99 1.05 19.19
CA VAL A 500 -10.24 0.41 18.76
C VAL A 500 -11.04 1.38 17.91
N THR A 501 -11.19 1.04 16.64
CA THR A 501 -11.95 1.84 15.68
C THR A 501 -13.44 1.89 15.99
N PHE A 502 -14.08 2.97 15.57
CA PHE A 502 -15.53 3.19 15.56
C PHE A 502 -16.19 3.13 16.95
N ILE A 503 -15.47 3.62 17.99
CA ILE A 503 -16.01 3.87 19.34
C ILE A 503 -15.69 5.26 19.91
N ASP A 504 -14.87 6.07 19.23
CA ASP A 504 -14.46 7.42 19.65
C ASP A 504 -15.65 8.36 19.91
N VAL A 505 -16.65 8.35 19.01
CA VAL A 505 -17.90 9.12 19.16
C VAL A 505 -18.65 8.78 20.47
N TYR A 506 -18.60 7.52 20.91
CA TYR A 506 -19.22 7.09 22.17
C TYR A 506 -18.37 7.42 23.41
N LEU A 507 -17.14 7.89 23.21
CA LEU A 507 -16.19 8.30 24.24
C LEU A 507 -15.90 9.81 24.17
N ASP A 508 -16.80 10.58 23.56
CA ASP A 508 -16.75 12.06 23.42
C ASP A 508 -15.47 12.55 22.71
N ARG A 509 -15.05 11.78 21.69
CA ARG A 509 -13.82 12.01 20.90
C ARG A 509 -14.07 11.84 19.39
N ASN A 510 -13.07 12.20 18.60
CA ASN A 510 -13.13 12.27 17.13
C ASN A 510 -11.84 11.80 16.43
N ASP A 511 -11.10 10.88 17.05
CA ASP A 511 -9.84 10.31 16.55
C ASP A 511 -9.96 9.76 15.11
N ILE A 512 -11.10 9.19 14.72
CA ILE A 512 -11.32 8.68 13.35
C ILE A 512 -11.54 9.83 12.36
N GLN A 513 -12.27 10.87 12.75
CA GLN A 513 -12.46 12.06 11.91
C GLN A 513 -11.11 12.72 11.64
N LEU A 514 -10.33 12.98 12.70
CA LEU A 514 -9.03 13.65 12.66
C LEU A 514 -7.88 12.76 12.14
N SER A 515 -8.07 11.43 12.11
CA SER A 515 -7.09 10.41 11.68
C SER A 515 -6.01 10.02 12.71
N GLU A 516 -6.22 10.30 13.99
CA GLU A 516 -5.22 10.17 15.07
C GLU A 516 -5.06 8.73 15.61
N MET A 517 -5.76 7.77 15.01
CA MET A 517 -5.76 6.34 15.35
C MET A 517 -4.37 5.69 15.36
N ARG A 518 -3.96 5.15 16.52
CA ARG A 518 -2.70 4.43 16.75
C ARG A 518 -2.71 2.96 16.30
N ILE A 519 -3.85 2.44 15.82
CA ILE A 519 -4.01 1.04 15.34
C ILE A 519 -3.02 0.57 14.27
N SER A 520 -2.26 1.47 13.64
CA SER A 520 -1.24 1.11 12.63
C SER A 520 0.18 1.00 13.19
N PHE A 521 0.36 1.18 14.52
CA PHE A 521 1.66 1.04 15.17
C PHE A 521 2.16 -0.41 15.10
N PRO A 522 3.39 -0.68 14.61
CA PRO A 522 3.90 -2.05 14.46
C PRO A 522 3.84 -2.90 15.73
N TYR A 523 3.99 -2.26 16.90
CA TYR A 523 3.88 -2.90 18.20
C TYR A 523 2.46 -3.43 18.50
N TYR A 524 1.40 -2.72 18.07
CA TYR A 524 0.00 -3.12 18.27
C TYR A 524 -0.41 -4.28 17.36
N ILE A 525 0.00 -4.21 16.08
CA ILE A 525 -0.45 -5.14 15.03
C ILE A 525 0.44 -6.36 14.84
N GLY A 526 1.76 -6.21 14.95
CA GLY A 526 2.74 -7.23 14.55
C GLY A 526 2.58 -8.54 15.32
N PRO A 527 2.76 -8.54 16.66
CA PRO A 527 2.68 -9.74 17.48
C PRO A 527 1.36 -10.50 17.32
N ALA A 528 0.22 -9.79 17.29
CA ALA A 528 -1.10 -10.40 17.12
C ALA A 528 -1.28 -11.02 15.72
N THR A 529 -0.77 -10.38 14.68
CA THR A 529 -0.79 -10.88 13.29
C THR A 529 0.07 -12.13 13.13
N TRP A 530 1.31 -12.11 13.63
CA TRP A 530 2.20 -13.26 13.56
C TRP A 530 1.67 -14.44 14.35
N ARG A 531 1.21 -14.22 15.59
CA ARG A 531 0.62 -15.27 16.44
C ARG A 531 -0.63 -15.88 15.80
N PHE A 532 -1.51 -15.09 15.20
CA PHE A 532 -2.66 -15.60 14.44
C PHE A 532 -2.21 -16.50 13.27
N MET A 533 -1.31 -16.03 12.41
CA MET A 533 -0.86 -16.79 11.24
C MET A 533 -0.10 -18.07 11.63
N HIS A 534 0.84 -18.00 12.58
CA HIS A 534 1.56 -19.19 13.06
C HIS A 534 0.59 -20.21 13.68
N THR A 535 -0.38 -19.77 14.46
CA THR A 535 -1.40 -20.66 15.05
C THR A 535 -2.25 -21.32 13.98
N MET A 536 -2.57 -20.64 12.86
CA MET A 536 -3.22 -21.30 11.71
C MET A 536 -2.30 -22.34 11.05
N GLY A 537 -0.99 -22.08 10.98
CA GLY A 537 0.01 -23.07 10.53
C GLY A 537 0.08 -24.31 11.43
N GLU A 538 0.01 -24.13 12.74
CA GLU A 538 -0.04 -25.23 13.71
C GLU A 538 -1.39 -25.97 13.65
N ILE A 539 -2.51 -25.25 13.54
CA ILE A 539 -3.85 -25.85 13.34
C ILE A 539 -3.88 -26.68 12.05
N ALA A 540 -3.24 -26.25 10.96
CA ALA A 540 -3.14 -27.07 9.74
C ALA A 540 -2.39 -28.40 9.99
N CYS A 541 -1.39 -28.40 10.87
CA CYS A 541 -0.60 -29.59 11.22
C CYS A 541 -1.29 -30.50 12.23
N ASP A 542 -2.13 -29.91 13.10
CA ASP A 542 -2.87 -30.60 14.17
C ASP A 542 -4.26 -31.07 13.72
N LYS A 543 -4.82 -30.41 12.71
CA LYS A 543 -6.09 -30.76 12.09
C LYS A 543 -6.00 -32.18 11.59
N LYS A 544 -7.01 -32.93 11.97
CA LYS A 544 -7.25 -34.27 11.42
C LYS A 544 -7.50 -34.22 9.92
N SER A 545 -8.17 -33.15 9.46
CA SER A 545 -8.88 -33.01 8.16
C SER A 545 -8.13 -33.35 6.86
N SER A 546 -8.74 -32.99 5.72
CA SER A 546 -7.97 -32.63 4.53
C SER A 546 -7.44 -31.23 4.75
N GLN A 547 -6.17 -31.03 4.44
CA GLN A 547 -5.55 -29.71 4.60
C GLN A 547 -5.54 -28.94 3.29
N GLU A 548 -5.96 -29.53 2.18
CA GLU A 548 -5.95 -28.89 0.86
C GLU A 548 -6.86 -27.65 0.82
N ASP A 549 -8.12 -27.77 1.24
CA ASP A 549 -9.04 -26.64 1.35
C ASP A 549 -8.48 -25.59 2.32
N PHE A 550 -8.08 -26.00 3.54
CA PHE A 550 -7.57 -25.08 4.56
C PHE A 550 -6.26 -24.37 4.16
N ILE A 551 -5.42 -25.02 3.36
CA ILE A 551 -4.22 -24.42 2.75
C ILE A 551 -4.62 -23.43 1.65
N GLU A 552 -5.63 -23.72 0.83
CA GLU A 552 -6.08 -22.79 -0.21
C GLU A 552 -6.90 -21.61 0.35
N ASP A 553 -7.61 -21.81 1.45
CA ASP A 553 -8.20 -20.73 2.26
C ASP A 553 -7.10 -19.88 2.91
N PHE A 554 -6.03 -20.48 3.44
CA PHE A 554 -4.88 -19.72 3.93
C PHE A 554 -4.19 -18.93 2.82
N LYS A 555 -3.95 -19.54 1.64
CA LYS A 555 -3.39 -18.84 0.48
C LYS A 555 -4.30 -17.71 0.01
N SER A 556 -5.61 -17.96 -0.04
CA SER A 556 -6.61 -16.96 -0.42
C SER A 556 -6.65 -15.80 0.57
N PHE A 557 -6.71 -16.10 1.87
CA PHE A 557 -6.53 -15.13 2.95
C PHE A 557 -5.24 -14.32 2.76
N PHE A 558 -4.10 -14.97 2.53
CA PHE A 558 -2.81 -14.30 2.38
C PHE A 558 -2.74 -13.38 1.16
N ARG A 559 -3.32 -13.79 0.02
CA ARG A 559 -3.48 -12.92 -1.17
C ARG A 559 -4.29 -11.65 -0.83
N SER A 560 -5.40 -11.78 -0.10
CA SER A 560 -6.20 -10.62 0.33
C SER A 560 -5.56 -9.81 1.46
N LEU A 561 -4.77 -10.44 2.34
CA LEU A 561 -4.00 -9.77 3.38
C LEU A 561 -3.08 -8.73 2.73
N ALA A 562 -2.34 -9.13 1.68
CA ALA A 562 -1.42 -8.26 0.97
C ALA A 562 -2.07 -7.05 0.26
N THR A 563 -3.38 -7.10 -0.06
CA THR A 563 -4.08 -6.00 -0.73
C THR A 563 -4.68 -4.96 0.22
N VAL A 564 -5.13 -5.33 1.44
CA VAL A 564 -5.83 -4.37 2.33
C VAL A 564 -5.34 -4.26 3.77
N TYR A 565 -4.62 -5.24 4.32
CA TYR A 565 -4.33 -5.22 5.76
C TYR A 565 -3.09 -4.39 6.18
N PRO A 566 -1.89 -4.58 5.59
CA PRO A 566 -0.69 -3.86 6.01
C PRO A 566 -0.90 -2.35 5.98
N CYS A 567 -0.30 -1.63 6.93
CA CYS A 567 -0.36 -0.17 6.96
C CYS A 567 0.29 0.45 5.71
N PRO A 568 0.04 1.73 5.39
CA PRO A 568 0.50 2.36 4.16
C PRO A 568 1.98 2.09 3.83
N TYR A 569 2.89 2.19 4.81
CA TYR A 569 4.30 1.87 4.64
C TYR A 569 4.59 0.37 4.46
N CYS A 570 3.94 -0.48 5.25
CA CYS A 570 4.13 -1.94 5.18
C CYS A 570 3.56 -2.55 3.89
N ARG A 571 2.49 -2.00 3.30
CA ARG A 571 1.94 -2.49 2.03
C ARG A 571 2.87 -2.18 0.86
N TYR A 572 3.42 -0.96 0.83
CA TYR A 572 4.45 -0.58 -0.15
C TYR A 572 5.69 -1.47 -0.01
N HIS A 573 6.19 -1.63 1.22
CA HIS A 573 7.37 -2.44 1.50
C HIS A 573 7.18 -3.93 1.15
N LEU A 574 6.03 -4.51 1.53
CA LEU A 574 5.64 -5.88 1.19
C LEU A 574 5.65 -6.08 -0.34
N ASN A 575 4.91 -5.26 -1.08
CA ASN A 575 4.69 -5.48 -2.51
C ASN A 575 5.94 -5.16 -3.36
N ARG A 576 6.74 -4.16 -2.96
CA ARG A 576 7.92 -3.72 -3.73
C ARG A 576 9.20 -4.46 -3.38
N TYR A 577 9.39 -4.89 -2.13
CA TYR A 577 10.65 -5.48 -1.67
C TYR A 577 10.48 -6.94 -1.25
N VAL A 578 9.53 -7.25 -0.35
CA VAL A 578 9.39 -8.60 0.23
C VAL A 578 8.88 -9.60 -0.81
N VAL A 579 7.85 -9.25 -1.59
CA VAL A 579 7.40 -10.08 -2.72
C VAL A 579 8.53 -10.21 -3.76
N GLN A 580 9.05 -9.09 -4.26
CA GLN A 580 9.99 -9.03 -5.38
C GLN A 580 11.48 -9.30 -5.01
N ASN A 581 11.77 -9.76 -3.78
CA ASN A 581 13.11 -10.10 -3.27
C ASN A 581 14.19 -8.98 -3.37
N LYS A 582 13.81 -7.70 -3.37
CA LYS A 582 14.79 -6.60 -3.63
C LYS A 582 15.84 -6.37 -2.55
N GLU A 583 15.58 -6.75 -1.29
CA GLU A 583 16.58 -6.62 -0.21
C GLU A 583 17.47 -7.86 -0.06
N ILE A 584 18.08 -8.30 -1.17
CA ILE A 584 19.01 -9.46 -1.24
C ILE A 584 20.09 -9.41 -0.13
N GLN A 585 20.54 -8.21 0.23
CA GLN A 585 21.55 -8.01 1.28
C GLN A 585 21.04 -8.29 2.71
N ARG A 586 19.73 -8.14 2.97
CA ARG A 586 19.09 -8.31 4.31
C ARG A 586 18.34 -9.63 4.47
N TYR A 587 17.51 -10.03 3.49
CA TYR A 587 16.65 -11.21 3.63
C TYR A 587 17.45 -12.52 3.75
N PRO A 588 17.00 -13.49 4.56
CA PRO A 588 17.66 -14.78 4.68
C PRO A 588 17.49 -15.63 3.40
N LEU A 589 18.45 -16.53 3.13
CA LEU A 589 18.47 -17.34 1.89
C LEU A 589 17.25 -18.25 1.75
N GLU A 590 16.75 -18.80 2.85
CA GLU A 590 15.55 -19.65 2.90
C GLU A 590 14.28 -18.95 2.40
N TYR A 591 14.28 -17.61 2.36
CA TYR A 591 13.23 -16.79 1.76
C TYR A 591 13.60 -16.27 0.36
N LEU A 592 14.85 -15.85 0.14
CA LEU A 592 15.33 -15.41 -1.19
C LEU A 592 15.19 -16.48 -2.27
N PHE A 593 15.30 -17.76 -1.89
CA PHE A 593 15.10 -18.90 -2.79
C PHE A 593 13.71 -19.57 -2.65
N LEU A 594 12.80 -19.01 -1.84
CA LEU A 594 11.45 -19.54 -1.67
C LEU A 594 10.65 -19.34 -2.96
N GLY A 595 10.29 -20.44 -3.64
CA GLY A 595 9.63 -20.40 -4.95
C GLY A 595 10.58 -20.27 -6.15
N PHE A 596 11.90 -20.41 -5.95
CA PHE A 596 12.89 -20.12 -6.99
C PHE A 596 12.94 -21.19 -8.10
N LYS A 597 12.22 -20.93 -9.19
CA LYS A 597 12.13 -21.80 -10.39
C LYS A 597 13.17 -21.47 -11.48
N ASN A 598 13.91 -20.36 -11.36
CA ASN A 598 14.74 -19.80 -12.43
C ASN A 598 16.05 -20.57 -12.72
N GLU A 599 16.44 -20.58 -14.01
CA GLU A 599 17.79 -20.95 -14.50
C GLU A 599 18.75 -19.74 -14.63
N THR A 600 18.23 -18.52 -14.48
CA THR A 600 19.00 -17.28 -14.42
C THR A 600 19.49 -17.01 -13.00
N MET A 601 20.43 -16.07 -12.85
CA MET A 601 20.91 -15.59 -11.55
C MET A 601 20.00 -14.50 -10.95
N ASP A 602 18.77 -14.38 -11.45
CA ASP A 602 17.79 -13.38 -11.05
C ASP A 602 16.88 -13.94 -9.96
N LEU A 603 17.09 -13.46 -8.72
CA LEU A 603 16.34 -13.84 -7.52
C LEU A 603 14.94 -13.20 -7.43
N THR A 604 14.45 -12.51 -8.47
CA THR A 604 13.07 -12.03 -8.55
C THR A 604 12.10 -13.22 -8.62
N ILE A 605 11.13 -13.27 -7.70
CA ILE A 605 10.12 -14.35 -7.56
C ILE A 605 8.76 -13.69 -7.32
N SER A 606 7.66 -14.28 -7.82
CA SER A 606 6.31 -13.74 -7.59
C SER A 606 5.72 -14.16 -6.22
N LEU A 607 4.58 -13.57 -5.84
CA LEU A 607 3.84 -14.02 -4.66
C LEU A 607 3.27 -15.45 -4.87
N GLU A 608 2.73 -15.75 -6.04
CA GLU A 608 2.18 -17.09 -6.33
C GLU A 608 3.29 -18.15 -6.36
N ASP A 609 4.48 -17.87 -6.89
CA ASP A 609 5.62 -18.80 -6.80
C ASP A 609 6.02 -19.14 -5.36
N LYS A 610 5.82 -18.20 -4.42
CA LYS A 610 6.06 -18.40 -2.99
C LYS A 610 4.91 -19.18 -2.34
N LEU A 611 3.65 -18.88 -2.68
CA LEU A 611 2.47 -19.61 -2.19
C LEU A 611 2.39 -21.05 -2.75
N ASP A 612 2.85 -21.29 -3.97
CA ASP A 612 3.04 -22.61 -4.60
C ASP A 612 3.88 -23.56 -3.74
N THR A 613 4.81 -23.03 -2.92
CA THR A 613 5.62 -23.86 -2.02
C THR A 613 4.84 -24.45 -0.86
N ILE A 614 3.63 -23.93 -0.59
CA ILE A 614 2.71 -24.45 0.43
C ILE A 614 1.92 -25.61 -0.17
N THR A 615 2.54 -26.80 -0.11
CA THR A 615 1.98 -28.08 -0.58
C THR A 615 1.60 -29.03 0.56
N SER A 616 1.89 -28.67 1.82
CA SER A 616 1.52 -29.42 3.02
C SER A 616 1.44 -28.47 4.23
N PRO A 617 0.84 -28.90 5.36
CA PRO A 617 0.81 -28.12 6.59
C PRO A 617 2.19 -27.75 7.13
N GLU A 618 3.15 -28.67 7.07
CA GLU A 618 4.51 -28.40 7.53
C GLU A 618 5.18 -27.35 6.64
N LYS A 619 4.85 -27.31 5.34
CA LYS A 619 5.29 -26.25 4.43
C LYS A 619 4.55 -24.94 4.66
N MET A 620 3.30 -24.95 5.13
CA MET A 620 2.58 -23.75 5.60
C MET A 620 3.24 -23.17 6.85
N ARG A 621 3.45 -23.98 7.89
CA ARG A 621 4.24 -23.66 9.10
C ARG A 621 5.60 -23.04 8.74
N LEU A 622 6.37 -23.72 7.88
CA LEU A 622 7.70 -23.24 7.47
C LEU A 622 7.66 -21.98 6.59
N PHE A 623 6.62 -21.79 5.75
CA PHE A 623 6.41 -20.56 4.98
C PHE A 623 6.21 -19.36 5.91
N ILE A 624 5.35 -19.49 6.94
CA ILE A 624 5.05 -18.41 7.88
C ILE A 624 6.30 -18.07 8.71
N TRP A 625 7.08 -19.06 9.12
CA TRP A 625 8.38 -18.86 9.79
C TRP A 625 9.41 -18.13 8.91
N LYS A 626 9.60 -18.54 7.67
CA LYS A 626 10.50 -17.86 6.70
C LYS A 626 10.07 -16.41 6.48
N LEU A 627 8.77 -16.18 6.30
CA LEU A 627 8.21 -14.84 6.12
C LEU A 627 8.41 -13.97 7.36
N HIS A 628 8.15 -14.50 8.57
CA HIS A 628 8.31 -13.75 9.82
C HIS A 628 9.78 -13.33 10.03
N ASN A 629 10.73 -14.26 9.90
CA ASN A 629 12.16 -13.94 10.00
C ASN A 629 12.61 -12.92 8.94
N THR A 630 12.05 -12.99 7.72
CA THR A 630 12.36 -12.06 6.63
C THR A 630 11.85 -10.65 6.90
N VAL A 631 10.56 -10.50 7.21
CA VAL A 631 9.97 -9.18 7.50
C VAL A 631 10.70 -8.58 8.69
N SER A 632 10.84 -9.31 9.80
CA SER A 632 11.60 -8.86 10.97
C SER A 632 13.00 -8.37 10.61
N SER A 633 13.79 -9.16 9.85
CA SER A 633 15.17 -8.80 9.44
C SER A 633 15.29 -7.56 8.56
N SER A 634 14.17 -7.02 8.06
CA SER A 634 14.12 -5.82 7.22
C SER A 634 13.55 -4.58 7.91
N ILE A 635 12.94 -4.72 9.10
CA ILE A 635 12.46 -3.57 9.87
C ILE A 635 13.67 -2.76 10.36
N ALA A 636 13.90 -1.59 9.76
CA ALA A 636 14.80 -0.58 10.33
C ALA A 636 14.08 0.22 11.43
N ARG A 637 14.74 0.45 12.56
CA ARG A 637 14.27 1.39 13.60
C ARG A 637 15.43 2.27 14.07
N SER A 638 15.12 3.53 14.37
CA SER A 638 16.07 4.58 14.77
C SER A 638 16.50 4.48 16.24
N GLU A 639 15.76 3.72 17.04
CA GLU A 639 16.02 3.43 18.43
C GLU A 639 17.41 2.77 18.62
N GLU A 640 18.30 3.38 19.40
CA GLU A 640 19.68 2.91 19.62
C GLU A 640 19.72 1.46 20.13
N TRP A 641 18.83 1.13 21.08
CA TRP A 641 18.69 -0.22 21.65
C TRP A 641 18.22 -1.28 20.65
N PHE A 642 17.70 -0.91 19.48
CA PHE A 642 17.23 -1.86 18.46
C PHE A 642 18.38 -2.36 17.57
N ASN A 643 19.55 -1.72 17.63
CA ASN A 643 20.71 -1.95 16.77
C ASN A 643 21.95 -2.40 17.58
N THR A 644 21.75 -3.03 18.74
CA THR A 644 22.81 -3.43 19.69
C THR A 644 23.57 -4.70 19.31
N GLU A 645 23.01 -5.55 18.45
CA GLU A 645 23.61 -6.79 17.99
C GLU A 645 24.73 -6.50 16.97
N LYS A 646 25.99 -6.69 17.39
CA LYS A 646 27.19 -6.27 16.64
C LYS A 646 27.68 -7.30 15.63
N ASP A 647 27.53 -8.57 15.96
CA ASP A 647 28.08 -9.71 15.21
C ASP A 647 27.02 -10.82 15.04
N PRO A 648 25.87 -10.55 14.39
CA PRO A 648 24.79 -11.53 14.24
C PRO A 648 25.23 -12.75 13.43
N LEU A 649 24.92 -13.96 13.94
CA LEU A 649 25.41 -15.23 13.37
C LEU A 649 24.96 -15.47 11.92
N TYR A 650 23.73 -15.05 11.58
CA TYR A 650 23.14 -15.21 10.24
C TYR A 650 21.89 -14.33 10.10
N THR A 651 22.02 -13.20 9.39
CA THR A 651 21.03 -12.10 9.36
C THR A 651 20.72 -11.52 10.74
N ASN A 652 20.30 -10.26 10.79
CA ASN A 652 20.20 -9.53 12.06
C ASN A 652 19.07 -10.03 13.00
N ARG A 653 18.18 -10.95 12.56
CA ARG A 653 17.00 -11.41 13.33
C ARG A 653 16.61 -12.87 13.08
N TYR A 654 17.56 -13.79 12.98
CA TYR A 654 17.24 -15.22 12.91
C TYR A 654 16.63 -15.72 14.24
N TRP A 655 15.36 -16.10 14.22
CA TRP A 655 14.67 -16.76 15.34
C TRP A 655 14.40 -18.24 14.99
N PRO A 656 14.63 -19.18 15.93
CA PRO A 656 15.12 -18.99 17.31
C PRO A 656 16.66 -18.88 17.39
N SER A 657 17.18 -17.96 18.20
CA SER A 657 18.63 -17.79 18.43
C SER A 657 19.07 -18.19 19.85
N LEU A 658 20.33 -18.61 19.99
CA LEU A 658 20.94 -18.95 21.28
C LEU A 658 21.18 -17.70 22.13
N ASP A 659 21.60 -16.62 21.51
CA ASP A 659 21.90 -15.35 22.21
C ASP A 659 20.63 -14.74 22.79
N THR A 660 19.49 -14.87 22.08
CA THR A 660 18.14 -14.54 22.59
C THR A 660 17.81 -15.29 23.88
N GLU A 661 18.10 -16.60 23.94
CA GLU A 661 17.81 -17.43 25.12
C GLU A 661 18.78 -17.17 26.28
N LEU A 662 20.04 -16.87 25.97
CA LEU A 662 21.04 -16.48 26.96
C LEU A 662 20.72 -15.11 27.58
N GLU A 663 20.42 -14.09 26.77
CA GLU A 663 20.01 -12.77 27.27
C GLU A 663 18.65 -12.81 27.98
N ARG A 664 17.71 -13.66 27.54
CA ARG A 664 16.49 -13.92 28.30
C ARG A 664 16.80 -14.52 29.66
N ALA A 665 17.69 -15.51 29.74
CA ALA A 665 18.08 -16.10 31.01
C ALA A 665 18.79 -15.08 31.91
N HIS A 666 19.71 -14.29 31.35
CA HIS A 666 20.46 -13.24 32.05
C HIS A 666 19.54 -12.16 32.62
N ALA A 667 18.65 -11.57 31.80
CA ALA A 667 17.75 -10.50 32.24
C ALA A 667 16.77 -10.96 33.33
N PHE A 668 16.23 -12.18 33.24
CA PHE A 668 15.39 -12.77 34.28
C PHE A 668 16.19 -13.45 35.42
N SER A 669 17.50 -13.19 35.54
CA SER A 669 18.40 -13.73 36.57
C SER A 669 18.35 -15.27 36.72
N LYS A 670 18.04 -15.99 35.64
CA LYS A 670 17.93 -17.45 35.61
C LYS A 670 19.32 -18.07 35.52
N ILE A 671 19.77 -18.62 36.65
CA ILE A 671 21.07 -19.32 36.77
C ILE A 671 21.16 -20.65 35.99
N SER A 672 20.10 -21.06 35.29
CA SER A 672 20.07 -22.25 34.44
C SER A 672 19.05 -22.13 33.31
N ILE A 673 19.36 -22.78 32.18
CA ILE A 673 18.44 -23.07 31.08
C ILE A 673 18.30 -24.59 31.01
N GLU A 674 17.12 -25.10 30.63
CA GLU A 674 16.91 -26.53 30.45
C GLU A 674 17.80 -27.09 29.32
N LEU A 675 18.54 -28.16 29.59
CA LEU A 675 19.46 -28.76 28.64
C LEU A 675 18.78 -29.20 27.33
N ALA A 676 17.53 -29.68 27.39
CA ALA A 676 16.76 -30.02 26.19
C ALA A 676 16.51 -28.79 25.31
N ARG A 677 16.15 -27.65 25.90
CA ARG A 677 15.97 -26.36 25.20
C ARG A 677 17.28 -25.84 24.61
N VAL A 678 18.40 -26.02 25.30
CA VAL A 678 19.73 -25.69 24.74
C VAL A 678 20.04 -26.56 23.51
N TYR A 679 19.79 -27.87 23.56
CA TYR A 679 19.96 -28.75 22.39
C TYR A 679 19.03 -28.39 21.22
N LYS A 680 17.74 -28.07 21.50
CA LYS A 680 16.78 -27.61 20.50
C LYS A 680 17.32 -26.43 19.68
N VAL A 681 18.05 -25.49 20.30
CA VAL A 681 18.69 -24.37 19.57
C VAL A 681 20.03 -24.77 18.95
N TYR A 682 20.89 -25.45 19.71
CA TYR A 682 22.28 -25.74 19.34
C TYR A 682 22.39 -26.49 18.00
N ASN A 683 21.49 -27.44 17.75
CA ASN A 683 21.48 -28.21 16.50
C ASN A 683 21.33 -27.31 15.25
N MET A 684 20.59 -26.21 15.36
CA MET A 684 20.31 -25.31 14.23
C MET A 684 21.53 -24.46 13.85
N LEU A 685 22.47 -24.23 14.79
CA LEU A 685 23.67 -23.41 14.56
C LEU A 685 24.54 -23.97 13.42
N HIS A 686 24.55 -25.29 13.21
CA HIS A 686 25.36 -25.90 12.16
C HIS A 686 24.85 -25.56 10.74
N PRO A 687 23.61 -25.86 10.32
CA PRO A 687 23.10 -25.42 9.03
C PRO A 687 23.04 -23.89 8.91
N VAL A 688 22.75 -23.15 9.98
CA VAL A 688 22.78 -21.67 9.97
C VAL A 688 24.16 -21.12 9.59
N SER A 689 25.25 -21.65 10.16
CA SER A 689 26.62 -21.25 9.80
C SER A 689 26.99 -21.58 8.34
N LYS A 690 26.46 -22.69 7.80
CA LYS A 690 26.59 -23.03 6.37
C LYS A 690 25.85 -22.02 5.49
N LEU A 691 24.65 -21.59 5.87
CA LEU A 691 23.88 -20.58 5.14
C LEU A 691 24.54 -19.20 5.14
N GLN A 692 25.16 -18.78 6.25
CA GLN A 692 25.96 -17.53 6.24
C GLN A 692 27.14 -17.63 5.27
N THR A 693 27.85 -18.76 5.25
CA THR A 693 28.94 -18.97 4.27
C THR A 693 28.42 -18.95 2.83
N LEU A 694 27.32 -19.65 2.56
CA LEU A 694 26.68 -19.69 1.24
C LEU A 694 26.14 -18.31 0.81
N ARG A 695 25.69 -17.48 1.75
CA ARG A 695 25.20 -16.13 1.48
C ARG A 695 26.29 -15.27 0.86
N ASP A 696 27.49 -15.31 1.43
CA ASP A 696 28.60 -14.51 0.95
C ASP A 696 29.19 -15.07 -0.36
N GLU A 697 29.18 -16.40 -0.55
CA GLU A 697 29.46 -17.03 -1.85
C GLU A 697 28.46 -16.62 -2.95
N ILE A 698 27.15 -16.60 -2.64
CA ILE A 698 26.09 -16.25 -3.60
C ILE A 698 26.14 -14.76 -3.97
N LYS A 699 26.39 -13.87 -3.00
CA LYS A 699 26.64 -12.45 -3.26
C LYS A 699 27.81 -12.26 -4.23
N TYR A 700 28.96 -12.88 -3.92
CA TYR A 700 30.14 -12.82 -4.78
C TYR A 700 29.88 -13.41 -6.17
N ALA A 701 29.09 -14.49 -6.27
CA ALA A 701 28.69 -15.06 -7.56
C ALA A 701 27.85 -14.07 -8.39
N ILE A 702 26.86 -13.42 -7.78
CA ILE A 702 26.02 -12.40 -8.43
C ILE A 702 26.86 -11.18 -8.85
N GLU A 703 27.69 -10.65 -7.95
CA GLU A 703 28.54 -9.48 -8.18
C GLU A 703 29.61 -9.70 -9.27
N THR A 704 30.06 -10.94 -9.46
CA THR A 704 31.03 -11.34 -10.51
C THR A 704 30.38 -12.00 -11.74
N THR A 705 29.04 -12.07 -11.79
CA THR A 705 28.26 -12.75 -12.85
C THR A 705 28.68 -14.22 -13.07
N ASN A 706 29.19 -14.88 -12.03
CA ASN A 706 29.77 -16.21 -12.09
C ASN A 706 28.71 -17.31 -11.94
N LYS A 707 28.08 -17.69 -13.06
CA LYS A 707 27.03 -18.72 -13.08
C LYS A 707 27.50 -20.09 -12.56
N GLU A 708 28.72 -20.53 -12.86
CA GLU A 708 29.23 -21.83 -12.37
C GLU A 708 29.35 -21.86 -10.83
N LEU A 709 29.74 -20.74 -10.21
CA LEU A 709 29.69 -20.61 -8.77
C LEU A 709 28.24 -20.60 -8.26
N PHE A 710 27.38 -19.76 -8.84
CA PHE A 710 25.97 -19.64 -8.44
C PHE A 710 25.23 -20.98 -8.46
N ASP A 711 25.37 -21.76 -9.54
CA ASP A 711 24.71 -23.06 -9.69
C ASP A 711 25.22 -24.08 -8.64
N ARG A 712 26.51 -24.06 -8.31
CA ARG A 712 27.06 -24.89 -7.20
C ARG A 712 26.57 -24.44 -5.83
N CYS A 713 26.43 -23.13 -5.61
CA CYS A 713 25.89 -22.60 -4.36
C CYS A 713 24.39 -22.91 -4.22
N LYS A 714 23.61 -22.89 -5.32
CA LYS A 714 22.20 -23.28 -5.38
C LYS A 714 21.98 -24.74 -4.96
N GLU A 715 22.79 -25.68 -5.48
CA GLU A 715 22.73 -27.09 -5.07
C GLU A 715 23.14 -27.30 -3.60
N ARG A 716 24.23 -26.65 -3.14
CA ARG A 716 24.63 -26.70 -1.72
C ARG A 716 23.59 -26.08 -0.79
N PHE A 717 22.94 -24.99 -1.21
CA PHE A 717 21.88 -24.33 -0.48
C PHE A 717 20.68 -25.26 -0.28
N LYS A 718 20.24 -25.99 -1.31
CA LYS A 718 19.12 -26.94 -1.18
C LYS A 718 19.34 -27.94 -0.04
N GLY A 719 20.48 -28.64 -0.02
CA GLY A 719 20.78 -29.59 1.05
C GLY A 719 20.91 -28.94 2.43
N THR A 720 21.45 -27.71 2.49
CA THR A 720 21.57 -26.94 3.74
C THR A 720 20.21 -26.46 4.26
N LEU A 721 19.27 -26.11 3.37
CA LEU A 721 17.89 -25.77 3.70
C LEU A 721 17.13 -27.00 4.21
N GLU A 722 17.32 -28.16 3.58
CA GLU A 722 16.73 -29.43 4.02
C GLU A 722 17.24 -29.85 5.41
N GLU A 723 18.52 -29.62 5.73
CA GLU A 723 19.04 -29.73 7.10
C GLU A 723 18.35 -28.74 8.07
N LEU A 724 18.21 -27.47 7.68
CA LEU A 724 17.64 -26.44 8.55
C LEU A 724 16.16 -26.65 8.85
N GLU A 725 15.34 -26.90 7.82
CA GLU A 725 13.90 -27.16 7.98
C GLU A 725 13.67 -28.38 8.88
N LYS A 726 14.51 -29.42 8.76
CA LYS A 726 14.46 -30.60 9.62
C LYS A 726 14.78 -30.28 11.08
N GLU A 727 15.83 -29.51 11.38
CA GLU A 727 16.15 -29.17 12.78
C GLU A 727 15.15 -28.15 13.36
N ILE A 728 14.60 -27.22 12.56
CA ILE A 728 13.47 -26.35 12.97
C ILE A 728 12.26 -27.20 13.38
N LEU A 729 11.86 -28.17 12.57
CA LEU A 729 10.74 -29.07 12.90
C LEU A 729 11.05 -29.97 14.12
N ALA A 730 12.25 -30.55 14.18
CA ALA A 730 12.68 -31.40 15.30
C ALA A 730 12.85 -30.63 16.62
N SER A 731 13.10 -29.32 16.57
CA SER A 731 13.14 -28.46 17.74
C SER A 731 11.76 -28.31 18.40
N GLY A 732 10.66 -28.43 17.64
CA GLY A 732 9.31 -28.15 18.11
C GLY A 732 9.02 -26.68 18.47
N PHE A 733 9.96 -25.73 18.30
CA PHE A 733 9.77 -24.35 18.79
C PHE A 733 8.51 -23.65 18.26
N LEU A 734 8.11 -23.91 17.02
CA LEU A 734 6.88 -23.37 16.44
C LEU A 734 5.65 -23.96 17.14
N GLN A 735 5.60 -25.29 17.32
CA GLN A 735 4.52 -25.97 18.03
C GLN A 735 4.45 -25.54 19.51
N ASP A 736 5.55 -25.58 20.26
CA ASP A 736 5.65 -25.15 21.66
C ASP A 736 5.12 -23.70 21.86
N THR A 737 5.35 -22.82 20.87
CA THR A 737 5.04 -21.37 20.97
C THR A 737 3.64 -21.01 20.46
N TYR A 738 3.11 -21.75 19.47
CA TYR A 738 1.95 -21.31 18.68
C TYR A 738 0.82 -22.33 18.50
N HIS A 739 0.91 -23.59 18.95
CA HIS A 739 -0.21 -24.53 18.80
C HIS A 739 -1.48 -24.00 19.51
N TYR A 740 -2.66 -24.35 19.02
CA TYR A 740 -3.90 -23.88 19.66
C TYR A 740 -4.19 -24.66 20.95
N ASN A 741 -4.31 -23.93 22.06
CA ASN A 741 -4.60 -24.47 23.37
C ASN A 741 -5.92 -23.89 23.93
N PRO A 742 -7.06 -24.58 23.76
CA PRO A 742 -8.36 -24.10 24.25
C PRO A 742 -8.48 -24.10 25.79
N SER A 743 -7.50 -24.65 26.52
CA SER A 743 -7.46 -24.64 27.99
C SER A 743 -6.51 -23.57 28.56
N LEU A 744 -5.82 -22.80 27.71
CA LEU A 744 -4.92 -21.74 28.13
C LEU A 744 -5.70 -20.48 28.50
N ILE A 745 -5.57 -20.05 29.75
CA ILE A 745 -6.17 -18.82 30.29
C ILE A 745 -5.10 -17.73 30.30
N ASP A 746 -5.29 -16.66 29.52
CA ASP A 746 -4.52 -15.44 29.70
C ASP A 746 -4.94 -14.72 30.98
N VAL A 747 -3.96 -14.11 31.65
CA VAL A 747 -4.16 -13.13 32.70
C VAL A 747 -3.58 -11.81 32.19
N PRO A 748 -4.26 -10.66 32.36
CA PRO A 748 -3.73 -9.38 31.95
C PRO A 748 -2.30 -9.16 32.48
N PRO A 749 -1.33 -8.82 31.61
CA PRO A 749 0.06 -8.72 32.00
C PRO A 749 0.28 -7.62 33.04
N HIS A 750 1.16 -7.90 34.00
CA HIS A 750 1.70 -6.93 34.94
C HIS A 750 3.22 -6.90 34.78
N PHE A 751 3.77 -5.71 34.62
CA PHE A 751 5.19 -5.50 34.37
C PHE A 751 6.06 -5.71 35.61
N THR A 752 7.13 -6.47 35.45
CA THR A 752 8.32 -6.27 36.28
C THR A 752 9.29 -5.28 35.58
N PRO A 753 10.16 -4.57 36.32
CA PRO A 753 11.22 -3.75 35.71
C PRO A 753 12.15 -4.56 34.80
N GLU A 754 12.32 -5.85 35.07
CA GLU A 754 13.13 -6.79 34.30
C GLU A 754 12.49 -7.12 32.94
N ASP A 755 11.14 -7.20 32.85
CA ASP A 755 10.44 -7.30 31.55
C ASP A 755 10.71 -6.05 30.69
N GLU A 756 10.53 -4.85 31.27
CA GLU A 756 10.74 -3.59 30.54
C GLU A 756 12.22 -3.45 30.10
N ALA A 757 13.18 -3.86 30.95
CA ALA A 757 14.60 -3.89 30.62
C ALA A 757 14.94 -4.91 29.52
N TYR A 758 14.48 -6.16 29.64
CA TYR A 758 14.73 -7.20 28.62
C TYR A 758 14.15 -6.78 27.26
N SER A 759 12.94 -6.20 27.26
CA SER A 759 12.25 -5.74 26.05
C SER A 759 13.00 -4.66 25.24
N ARG A 760 13.95 -3.99 25.88
CA ARG A 760 14.83 -2.93 25.34
C ARG A 760 16.32 -3.32 25.34
N SER A 761 16.63 -4.62 25.42
CA SER A 761 18.00 -5.14 25.24
C SER A 761 18.48 -5.13 23.77
N GLY A 762 17.52 -5.09 22.83
CA GLY A 762 17.74 -5.40 21.41
C GLY A 762 17.67 -6.90 21.10
N HIS A 763 17.98 -7.75 22.07
CA HIS A 763 17.89 -9.21 22.01
C HIS A 763 16.51 -9.77 22.39
N PHE A 764 15.49 -8.91 22.50
CA PHE A 764 14.09 -9.29 22.67
C PHE A 764 13.45 -9.65 21.32
N TYR A 765 12.81 -10.82 21.27
CA TYR A 765 12.08 -11.31 20.11
C TYR A 765 10.58 -11.42 20.44
N GLU A 766 9.75 -11.13 19.45
CA GLU A 766 8.29 -11.13 19.56
C GLU A 766 7.78 -12.56 19.31
N ASN A 767 7.39 -13.25 20.38
CA ASN A 767 6.67 -14.54 20.40
C ASN A 767 5.15 -14.31 20.50
#